data_AF-A0AAU9JHP4-F1
#
_entry.id   AF-A0AAU9JHP4-F1
#
_cell.length_a   1.000
_cell.length_b   1.000
_cell.length_c   1.000
_cell.angle_alpha   90.00
_cell.angle_beta   90.00
_cell.angle_gamma   90.00
#
_symmetry.space_group_name_H-M   'P 1'
#
loop_
_entity.id
_entity.type
_entity.pdbx_description
1 polymer ?
#
loop_
_entity_poly.entity_id
_entity_poly.type
_entity_poly.pdbx_seq_one_letter_code
_entity_poly.pdbx_strand_id
1 'polypeptide(L)'
;MWQVLMLIFSLAFSQSSLKECEMEWAKVLKGAEGILDPNPSDYTKMFRYSGFMINNLGEYDPCTDISIAKYTVIEIVFPFMVITLCGPKVCTEEDYIQILTNSSFFHQLPSALKSQNSQKILTQYPNTPIVFPKEYIDDNFSDYSAGAILMIIFIAIIAFICLSATILEYYEISKPQSIDKLGSEPQERSLAIKYLLCFSMITNLKKLFISRSQERLGKKDTLELLNSVRVLSIGWVILGHTCLLLWTEAVISNGDHFIDILKSSDMIIPASGEVSVDTFFWLAGLLVAYLLIAEINSPKKANWIMIYVHRYLRLTPLYLFVILFYWSLQKHIGNGPLWYRGNSINDPCKKYWWTDILYVNNFVPNWKSSTCLGQAWYLANDMQFFIITPPILWLYHKYHRSFGWVSVILMNILSILSSGLIANHFNLNAVPIAAESGQNGYWYYYVKPYCRIGPYGLGIISGLILYSYRKFQDKQITYDSTAIWVAKKFENIYFRYIAGFIGLALININIFVLYDTFKHPGKGLTYPHWTDSENVAFIAFNKVTFGLGITLVLLPALLGHFNWITWVLSWDIWTPLARMTYCVYLIHYNILDIIYRSQKVATILSEFTWIRDAIFFFVISYIIAIPFVLMIEMPALAIEKLAFSSIRAKPSEDQQNKSIILQPLTKG
;
A
#
# COMPACT_ATOMS: atom_id res chain seq x y z
N MET A 1 -42.26 34.78 20.71
CA MET A 1 -42.89 35.45 19.54
C MET A 1 -41.92 35.57 18.36
N TRP A 2 -40.71 36.14 18.54
CA TRP A 2 -39.69 36.23 17.48
C TRP A 2 -39.19 34.88 16.93
N GLN A 3 -38.99 33.87 17.79
CA GLN A 3 -38.62 32.50 17.35
C GLN A 3 -39.74 31.79 16.58
N VAL A 4 -41.01 32.09 16.88
CA VAL A 4 -42.17 31.52 16.18
C VAL A 4 -42.37 32.19 14.82
N LEU A 5 -42.13 33.51 14.73
CA LEU A 5 -42.12 34.22 13.46
C LEU A 5 -40.97 33.76 12.55
N MET A 6 -39.76 33.56 13.09
CA MET A 6 -38.63 32.99 12.33
C MET A 6 -38.96 31.59 11.78
N LEU A 7 -39.60 30.73 12.57
CA LEU A 7 -40.07 29.40 12.15
C LEU A 7 -41.16 29.46 11.08
N ILE A 8 -42.12 30.38 11.21
CA ILE A 8 -43.18 30.54 10.20
C ILE A 8 -42.63 31.13 8.90
N PHE A 9 -41.70 32.09 8.99
CA PHE A 9 -41.02 32.63 7.82
C PHE A 9 -40.13 31.59 7.13
N SER A 10 -39.39 30.77 7.89
CA SER A 10 -38.57 29.70 7.31
C SER A 10 -39.43 28.62 6.65
N LEU A 11 -40.58 28.26 7.25
CA LEU A 11 -41.55 27.31 6.66
C LEU A 11 -42.25 27.87 5.41
N ALA A 12 -42.56 29.16 5.38
CA ALA A 12 -43.16 29.82 4.22
C ALA A 12 -42.14 29.98 3.07
N PHE A 13 -40.87 30.29 3.39
CA PHE A 13 -39.79 30.36 2.42
C PHE A 13 -39.48 28.97 1.82
N SER A 14 -39.41 27.92 2.66
CA SER A 14 -39.15 26.55 2.19
C SER A 14 -40.29 25.99 1.33
N GLN A 15 -41.55 26.34 1.60
CA GLN A 15 -42.66 25.99 0.71
C GLN A 15 -42.64 26.76 -0.62
N SER A 16 -42.09 27.98 -0.65
CA SER A 16 -41.94 28.75 -1.89
C SER A 16 -40.80 28.24 -2.77
N SER A 17 -39.67 27.84 -2.17
CA SER A 17 -38.52 27.27 -2.88
C SER A 17 -38.83 25.89 -3.46
N LEU A 18 -39.57 25.05 -2.73
CA LEU A 18 -39.97 23.72 -3.21
C LEU A 18 -40.80 23.81 -4.50
N LYS A 19 -41.81 24.70 -4.53
CA LYS A 19 -42.65 24.88 -5.73
C LYS A 19 -41.85 25.36 -6.93
N GLU A 20 -40.86 26.24 -6.71
CA GLU A 20 -39.97 26.71 -7.77
C GLU A 20 -39.10 25.56 -8.30
N CYS A 21 -38.51 24.77 -7.41
CA CYS A 21 -37.75 23.58 -7.77
C CYS A 21 -38.60 22.55 -8.55
N GLU A 22 -39.84 22.28 -8.12
CA GLU A 22 -40.78 21.37 -8.81
C GLU A 22 -41.13 21.88 -10.22
N MET A 23 -41.36 23.18 -10.39
CA MET A 23 -41.65 23.78 -11.70
C MET A 23 -40.46 23.66 -12.67
N GLU A 24 -39.23 23.91 -12.19
CA GLU A 24 -38.03 23.76 -12.99
C GLU A 24 -37.78 22.30 -13.38
N TRP A 25 -37.99 21.37 -12.45
CA TRP A 25 -37.91 19.93 -12.73
C TRP A 25 -38.94 19.46 -13.75
N ALA A 26 -40.16 20.01 -13.73
CA ALA A 26 -41.17 19.72 -14.75
C ALA A 26 -40.70 20.10 -16.17
N LYS A 27 -39.92 21.19 -16.30
CA LYS A 27 -39.30 21.58 -17.58
C LYS A 27 -38.19 20.60 -17.99
N VAL A 28 -37.36 20.15 -17.06
CA VAL A 28 -36.34 19.12 -17.30
C VAL A 28 -36.99 17.83 -17.81
N LEU A 29 -38.04 17.34 -17.15
CA LEU A 29 -38.76 16.13 -17.55
C LEU A 29 -39.43 16.28 -18.93
N LYS A 30 -40.02 17.44 -19.23
CA LYS A 30 -40.56 17.73 -20.57
C LYS A 30 -39.46 17.78 -21.65
N GLY A 31 -38.24 18.19 -21.26
CA GLY A 31 -37.06 18.17 -22.12
C GLY A 31 -36.72 16.79 -22.69
N ALA A 32 -37.23 15.70 -22.10
CA ALA A 32 -37.06 14.34 -22.61
C ALA A 32 -37.58 14.14 -24.05
N GLU A 33 -38.58 14.92 -24.47
CA GLU A 33 -39.14 14.86 -25.84
C GLU A 33 -38.12 15.30 -26.91
N GLY A 34 -37.16 16.15 -26.54
CA GLY A 34 -36.15 16.73 -27.44
C GLY A 34 -34.76 16.07 -27.37
N ILE A 35 -34.63 14.87 -26.80
CA ILE A 35 -33.30 14.22 -26.60
C ILE A 35 -32.50 14.06 -27.90
N LEU A 36 -33.19 13.88 -29.03
CA LEU A 36 -32.58 13.72 -30.35
C LEU A 36 -32.39 15.03 -31.11
N ASP A 37 -32.75 16.18 -30.51
CA ASP A 37 -32.60 17.47 -31.15
C ASP A 37 -31.12 17.82 -31.32
N PRO A 38 -30.70 18.33 -32.50
CA PRO A 38 -29.32 18.68 -32.76
C PRO A 38 -28.84 19.88 -31.94
N ASN A 39 -29.76 20.76 -31.51
CA ASN A 39 -29.49 21.91 -30.65
C ASN A 39 -30.44 21.88 -29.44
N PRO A 40 -30.17 21.00 -28.46
CA PRO A 40 -31.07 20.80 -27.32
C PRO A 40 -31.10 22.03 -26.41
N SER A 41 -32.27 22.32 -25.83
CA SER A 41 -32.39 23.31 -24.76
C SER A 41 -31.57 22.92 -23.53
N ASP A 42 -31.24 23.86 -22.65
CA ASP A 42 -30.50 23.52 -21.43
C ASP A 42 -31.27 22.54 -20.52
N TYR A 43 -32.60 22.59 -20.49
CA TYR A 43 -33.43 21.59 -19.80
C TYR A 43 -33.36 20.20 -20.43
N THR A 44 -33.28 20.13 -21.77
CA THR A 44 -33.07 18.87 -22.49
C THR A 44 -31.68 18.30 -22.20
N LYS A 45 -30.65 19.17 -22.13
CA LYS A 45 -29.29 18.76 -21.74
C LYS A 45 -29.25 18.25 -20.30
N MET A 46 -29.90 18.93 -19.35
CA MET A 46 -30.04 18.46 -17.96
C MET A 46 -30.63 17.04 -17.90
N PHE A 47 -31.71 16.80 -18.64
CA PHE A 47 -32.30 15.46 -18.70
C PHE A 47 -31.30 14.44 -19.27
N ARG A 48 -30.63 14.76 -20.38
CA ARG A 48 -29.66 13.88 -21.03
C ARG A 48 -28.45 13.54 -20.14
N TYR A 49 -27.95 14.51 -19.38
CA TYR A 49 -26.76 14.35 -18.55
C TYR A 49 -27.04 13.72 -17.18
N SER A 50 -28.31 13.47 -16.85
CA SER A 50 -28.71 12.85 -15.58
C SER A 50 -28.51 11.33 -15.59
N GLY A 51 -27.89 10.79 -14.54
CA GLY A 51 -27.76 9.36 -14.28
C GLY A 51 -28.96 8.79 -13.51
N PHE A 52 -30.13 8.78 -14.13
CA PHE A 52 -31.41 8.35 -13.51
C PHE A 52 -31.42 6.92 -12.94
N MET A 53 -30.48 6.06 -13.34
CA MET A 53 -30.36 4.69 -12.87
C MET A 53 -29.36 4.60 -11.70
N ILE A 54 -29.57 3.63 -10.82
CA ILE A 54 -28.61 3.32 -9.74
C ILE A 54 -27.26 3.03 -10.37
N ASN A 55 -26.21 3.65 -9.82
CA ASN A 55 -24.83 3.53 -10.26
C ASN A 55 -24.62 3.95 -11.72
N ASN A 56 -25.44 4.86 -12.22
CA ASN A 56 -25.15 5.65 -13.41
C ASN A 56 -24.72 7.06 -12.98
N LEU A 57 -23.51 7.47 -13.36
CA LEU A 57 -22.97 8.80 -13.04
C LEU A 57 -23.38 9.87 -14.05
N GLY A 58 -24.11 9.52 -15.12
CA GLY A 58 -24.49 10.49 -16.15
C GLY A 58 -23.25 11.20 -16.74
N GLU A 59 -23.42 12.47 -17.12
CA GLU A 59 -22.33 13.29 -17.67
C GLU A 59 -22.00 14.46 -16.71
N TYR A 60 -21.02 14.24 -15.83
CA TYR A 60 -20.62 15.20 -14.80
C TYR A 60 -20.15 16.56 -15.37
N ASP A 61 -19.10 16.59 -16.18
CA ASP A 61 -18.54 17.87 -16.66
C ASP A 61 -19.57 18.69 -17.46
N PRO A 62 -20.26 18.10 -18.47
CA PRO A 62 -21.23 18.83 -19.27
C PRO A 62 -22.42 19.36 -18.46
N CYS A 63 -22.84 18.65 -17.41
CA CYS A 63 -23.85 19.17 -16.49
C CYS A 63 -23.36 20.43 -15.76
N THR A 64 -22.12 20.40 -15.27
CA THR A 64 -21.56 21.50 -14.48
C THR A 64 -21.24 22.76 -15.27
N ASP A 65 -21.26 22.69 -16.60
CA ASP A 65 -21.06 23.82 -17.52
C ASP A 65 -22.37 24.56 -17.82
N ILE A 66 -23.53 23.97 -17.51
CA ILE A 66 -24.84 24.62 -17.68
C ILE A 66 -25.07 25.61 -16.53
N SER A 67 -25.23 26.89 -16.85
CA SER A 67 -25.32 27.97 -15.84
C SER A 67 -26.51 27.85 -14.88
N ILE A 68 -27.59 27.22 -15.34
CA ILE A 68 -28.82 27.01 -14.57
C ILE A 68 -28.92 25.60 -13.96
N ALA A 69 -27.89 24.76 -14.07
CA ALA A 69 -27.87 23.41 -13.52
C ALA A 69 -26.96 23.26 -12.30
N LYS A 70 -27.21 22.20 -11.52
CA LYS A 70 -26.29 21.63 -10.52
C LYS A 70 -26.27 20.11 -10.69
N TYR A 71 -25.07 19.55 -10.65
CA TYR A 71 -24.90 18.11 -10.56
C TYR A 71 -25.08 17.66 -9.10
N THR A 72 -25.95 16.68 -8.89
CA THR A 72 -26.38 16.19 -7.59
C THR A 72 -26.07 14.70 -7.47
N VAL A 73 -25.48 14.30 -6.35
CA VAL A 73 -25.26 12.91 -5.97
C VAL A 73 -26.15 12.60 -4.77
N ILE A 74 -26.97 11.56 -4.91
CA ILE A 74 -27.80 11.01 -3.84
C ILE A 74 -27.16 9.68 -3.45
N GLU A 75 -26.57 9.60 -2.26
CA GLU A 75 -25.94 8.37 -1.78
C GLU A 75 -26.98 7.43 -1.16
N ILE A 76 -26.88 6.15 -1.49
CA ILE A 76 -27.67 5.06 -0.92
C ILE A 76 -26.71 4.16 -0.14
N VAL A 77 -26.95 3.97 1.15
CA VAL A 77 -26.00 3.28 2.03
C VAL A 77 -26.18 1.75 2.01
N PHE A 78 -25.15 1.11 1.47
CA PHE A 78 -24.73 -0.30 1.49
C PHE A 78 -25.49 -1.33 0.62
N PRO A 79 -24.85 -1.88 -0.45
CA PRO A 79 -23.52 -1.51 -0.98
C PRO A 79 -23.47 -0.04 -1.40
N PHE A 80 -22.29 0.57 -1.52
CA PHE A 80 -22.16 1.99 -1.91
C PHE A 80 -22.80 2.18 -3.28
N MET A 81 -23.97 2.79 -3.28
CA MET A 81 -24.78 3.01 -4.47
C MET A 81 -25.09 4.50 -4.56
N VAL A 82 -25.15 5.01 -5.77
CA VAL A 82 -25.49 6.42 -5.99
C VAL A 82 -26.54 6.55 -7.07
N ILE A 83 -27.39 7.56 -6.93
CA ILE A 83 -28.20 8.09 -8.03
C ILE A 83 -27.66 9.48 -8.30
N THR A 84 -27.47 9.82 -9.57
CA THR A 84 -26.94 11.12 -9.94
C THR A 84 -27.90 11.86 -10.85
N LEU A 85 -28.06 13.15 -10.63
CA LEU A 85 -29.01 13.98 -11.35
C LEU A 85 -28.33 15.27 -11.77
N CYS A 86 -28.59 15.71 -12.99
CA CYS A 86 -28.30 17.07 -13.43
C CYS A 86 -29.58 17.89 -13.29
N GLY A 87 -29.73 18.54 -12.14
CA GLY A 87 -30.97 19.22 -11.78
C GLY A 87 -30.87 20.74 -11.81
N PRO A 88 -31.99 21.46 -11.62
CA PRO A 88 -32.00 22.92 -11.58
C PRO A 88 -31.21 23.49 -10.42
N LYS A 89 -30.50 24.60 -10.65
CA LYS A 89 -29.66 25.27 -9.64
C LYS A 89 -30.44 25.84 -8.45
N VAL A 90 -31.74 26.10 -8.61
CA VAL A 90 -32.62 26.62 -7.55
C VAL A 90 -32.88 25.59 -6.44
N CYS A 91 -32.78 24.29 -6.76
CA CYS A 91 -33.09 23.23 -5.81
C CYS A 91 -32.02 23.08 -4.72
N THR A 92 -32.46 23.01 -3.47
CA THR A 92 -31.63 22.77 -2.27
C THR A 92 -31.66 21.30 -1.84
N GLU A 93 -30.79 20.92 -0.89
CA GLU A 93 -30.78 19.57 -0.31
C GLU A 93 -32.16 19.20 0.28
N GLU A 94 -32.80 20.14 0.98
CA GLU A 94 -34.13 19.96 1.56
C GLU A 94 -35.20 19.74 0.49
N ASP A 95 -35.13 20.47 -0.62
CA ASP A 95 -36.08 20.30 -1.74
C ASP A 95 -35.95 18.91 -2.34
N TYR A 96 -34.73 18.41 -2.55
CA TYR A 96 -34.53 17.04 -3.03
C TYR A 96 -35.05 16.00 -2.02
N ILE A 97 -34.80 16.15 -0.72
CA ILE A 97 -35.34 15.23 0.31
C ILE A 97 -36.89 15.22 0.24
N GLN A 98 -37.52 16.38 0.10
CA GLN A 98 -38.97 16.50 0.00
C GLN A 98 -39.51 15.90 -1.31
N ILE A 99 -38.83 16.10 -2.43
CA ILE A 99 -39.17 15.50 -3.74
C ILE A 99 -39.02 13.97 -3.70
N LEU A 100 -37.98 13.46 -3.05
CA LEU A 100 -37.74 12.02 -2.95
C LEU A 100 -38.74 11.31 -2.03
N THR A 101 -39.26 12.02 -1.03
CA THR A 101 -40.27 11.50 -0.08
C THR A 101 -41.70 11.66 -0.59
N ASN A 102 -42.00 12.70 -1.38
CA ASN A 102 -43.27 12.85 -2.08
C ASN A 102 -43.28 12.02 -3.38
N SER A 103 -43.96 10.87 -3.34
CA SER A 103 -44.08 9.92 -4.46
C SER A 103 -44.47 10.48 -5.84
N SER A 104 -45.03 11.69 -5.93
CA SER A 104 -45.53 12.33 -7.16
C SER A 104 -44.44 12.54 -8.23
N PHE A 105 -43.22 12.90 -7.86
CA PHE A 105 -42.13 13.18 -8.81
C PHE A 105 -41.69 11.92 -9.57
N PHE A 106 -41.46 10.80 -8.87
CA PHE A 106 -41.10 9.53 -9.50
C PHE A 106 -42.20 8.94 -10.37
N HIS A 107 -43.47 9.26 -10.09
CA HIS A 107 -44.57 8.86 -10.96
C HIS A 107 -44.53 9.57 -12.33
N GLN A 108 -43.93 10.76 -12.42
CA GLN A 108 -43.78 11.53 -13.65
C GLN A 108 -42.56 11.13 -14.49
N LEU A 109 -41.59 10.40 -13.93
CA LEU A 109 -40.51 9.84 -14.74
C LEU A 109 -41.08 8.83 -15.77
N PRO A 110 -40.57 8.83 -17.02
CA PRO A 110 -40.91 7.83 -18.03
C PRO A 110 -40.81 6.40 -17.47
N SER A 111 -41.71 5.51 -17.88
CA SER A 111 -41.73 4.11 -17.42
C SER A 111 -40.44 3.34 -17.65
N ALA A 112 -39.63 3.74 -18.64
CA ALA A 112 -38.28 3.20 -18.88
C ALA A 112 -37.24 3.58 -17.79
N LEU A 113 -37.49 4.65 -17.04
CA LEU A 113 -36.64 5.13 -15.94
C LEU A 113 -37.21 4.77 -14.56
N LYS A 114 -38.44 4.23 -14.50
CA LYS A 114 -39.05 3.64 -13.31
C LYS A 114 -38.42 2.28 -13.01
N SER A 115 -37.20 2.29 -12.51
CA SER A 115 -36.69 1.15 -11.76
C SER A 115 -37.59 1.00 -10.52
N GLN A 116 -38.42 -0.05 -10.46
CA GLN A 116 -39.20 -0.42 -9.26
C GLN A 116 -38.30 -0.56 -8.01
N ASN A 117 -37.00 -0.78 -8.20
CA ASN A 117 -36.01 -0.90 -7.14
C ASN A 117 -35.59 0.47 -6.58
N SER A 118 -35.42 1.51 -7.40
CA SER A 118 -34.94 2.83 -6.95
C SER A 118 -35.93 3.48 -5.97
N GLN A 119 -37.23 3.41 -6.27
CA GLN A 119 -38.28 3.97 -5.41
C GLN A 119 -38.41 3.20 -4.09
N LYS A 120 -38.34 1.85 -4.11
CA LYS A 120 -38.34 1.01 -2.90
C LYS A 120 -37.13 1.28 -2.01
N ILE A 121 -35.95 1.44 -2.61
CA ILE A 121 -34.70 1.70 -1.88
C ILE A 121 -34.74 3.07 -1.22
N LEU A 122 -35.16 4.12 -1.93
CA LEU A 122 -35.26 5.47 -1.35
C LEU A 122 -36.29 5.56 -0.22
N THR A 123 -37.40 4.81 -0.29
CA THR A 123 -38.34 4.69 0.83
C THR A 123 -37.80 3.90 2.02
N GLN A 124 -36.82 3.01 1.80
CA GLN A 124 -36.19 2.19 2.83
C GLN A 124 -35.06 2.95 3.56
N TYR A 125 -34.45 3.94 2.91
CA TYR A 125 -33.37 4.77 3.47
C TYR A 125 -33.76 6.27 3.46
N PRO A 126 -34.53 6.74 4.46
CA PRO A 126 -35.04 8.11 4.48
C PRO A 126 -33.95 9.18 4.76
N ASN A 127 -32.77 8.79 5.25
CA ASN A 127 -31.65 9.68 5.57
C ASN A 127 -30.52 9.58 4.54
N THR A 128 -30.86 9.62 3.25
CA THR A 128 -29.85 9.56 2.16
C THR A 128 -29.15 10.91 2.03
N PRO A 129 -27.82 10.98 2.16
CA PRO A 129 -27.12 12.25 2.02
C PRO A 129 -27.16 12.70 0.55
N ILE A 130 -27.45 13.99 0.38
CA ILE A 130 -27.51 14.67 -0.91
C ILE A 130 -26.33 15.61 -0.96
N VAL A 131 -25.52 15.48 -2.01
CA VAL A 131 -24.28 16.25 -2.16
C VAL A 131 -24.27 16.91 -3.53
N PHE A 132 -23.84 18.17 -3.57
CA PHE A 132 -23.50 18.89 -4.79
C PHE A 132 -21.97 18.90 -4.96
N PRO A 133 -21.37 17.97 -5.72
CA PRO A 133 -19.93 17.75 -5.66
C PRO A 133 -19.11 18.97 -6.07
N LYS A 134 -19.53 19.69 -7.12
CA LYS A 134 -18.80 20.88 -7.59
C LYS A 134 -18.76 21.98 -6.54
N GLU A 135 -19.91 22.30 -5.94
CA GLU A 135 -19.99 23.32 -4.88
C GLU A 135 -19.18 22.90 -3.66
N TYR A 136 -19.29 21.63 -3.24
CA TYR A 136 -18.49 21.11 -2.14
C TYR A 136 -16.98 21.24 -2.42
N ILE A 137 -16.53 20.88 -3.62
CA ILE A 137 -15.12 20.96 -4.02
C ILE A 137 -14.66 22.42 -4.06
N ASP A 138 -15.45 23.31 -4.65
CA ASP A 138 -15.14 24.73 -4.73
C ASP A 138 -15.08 25.37 -3.32
N ASP A 139 -15.96 24.98 -2.41
CA ASP A 139 -16.00 25.53 -1.05
C ASP A 139 -14.90 24.98 -0.13
N ASN A 140 -14.48 23.72 -0.32
CA ASN A 140 -13.57 23.04 0.61
C ASN A 140 -12.14 22.84 0.07
N PHE A 141 -11.97 22.75 -1.26
CA PHE A 141 -10.73 22.35 -1.92
C PHE A 141 -10.16 23.39 -2.88
N SER A 142 -10.83 24.51 -3.15
CA SER A 142 -10.28 25.59 -4.00
C SER A 142 -9.04 26.23 -3.37
N ASP A 143 -9.10 26.52 -2.06
CA ASP A 143 -8.03 27.20 -1.36
C ASP A 143 -6.94 26.26 -0.84
N TYR A 144 -5.69 26.61 -1.15
CA TYR A 144 -4.53 25.94 -0.58
C TYR A 144 -4.41 26.25 0.90
N SER A 145 -4.49 25.19 1.72
CA SER A 145 -4.16 25.31 3.15
C SER A 145 -2.71 25.75 3.35
N ALA A 146 -2.40 26.33 4.51
CA ALA A 146 -1.03 26.67 4.87
C ALA A 146 -0.07 25.46 4.74
N GLY A 147 -0.53 24.25 5.10
CA GLY A 147 0.23 23.02 4.93
C GLY A 147 0.52 22.69 3.46
N ALA A 148 -0.46 22.89 2.57
CA ALA A 148 -0.29 22.68 1.13
C ALA A 148 0.73 23.65 0.53
N ILE A 149 0.64 24.94 0.88
CA ILE A 149 1.59 25.97 0.42
C ILE A 149 3.02 25.63 0.89
N LEU A 150 3.18 25.27 2.17
CA LEU A 150 4.48 24.86 2.72
C LEU A 150 5.03 23.63 2.02
N MET A 151 4.18 22.65 1.69
CA MET A 151 4.59 21.44 0.97
C MET A 151 5.04 21.75 -0.46
N ILE A 152 4.32 22.64 -1.18
CA ILE A 152 4.72 23.08 -2.53
C ILE A 152 6.07 23.81 -2.49
N ILE A 153 6.27 24.71 -1.53
CA ILE A 153 7.55 25.40 -1.33
C ILE A 153 8.67 24.39 -1.04
N PHE A 154 8.42 23.42 -0.17
CA PHE A 154 9.39 22.37 0.16
C PHE A 154 9.79 21.54 -1.07
N ILE A 155 8.81 21.12 -1.88
CA ILE A 155 9.07 20.39 -3.14
C ILE A 155 9.89 21.24 -4.12
N ALA A 156 9.55 22.54 -4.27
CA ALA A 156 10.27 23.45 -5.14
C ALA A 156 11.74 23.63 -4.71
N ILE A 157 12.00 23.75 -3.40
CA ILE A 157 13.36 23.84 -2.85
C ILE A 157 14.15 22.55 -3.14
N ILE A 158 13.57 21.37 -2.87
CA ILE A 158 14.24 20.09 -3.14
C ILE A 158 14.51 19.92 -4.63
N ALA A 159 13.56 20.28 -5.50
CA ALA A 159 13.76 20.24 -6.95
C ALA A 159 14.92 21.15 -7.39
N PHE A 160 15.01 22.37 -6.84
CA PHE A 160 16.11 23.29 -7.10
C PHE A 160 17.47 22.73 -6.64
N ILE A 161 17.52 22.09 -5.46
CA ILE A 161 18.73 21.43 -4.95
C ILE A 161 19.14 20.26 -5.87
N CYS A 162 18.19 19.43 -6.28
CA CYS A 162 18.45 18.31 -7.20
C CYS A 162 18.98 18.79 -8.55
N LEU A 163 18.38 19.85 -9.10
CA LEU A 163 18.83 20.46 -10.35
C LEU A 163 20.25 21.01 -10.20
N SER A 164 20.52 21.77 -9.15
CA SER A 164 21.84 22.35 -8.86
C SER A 164 22.92 21.27 -8.70
N ALA A 165 22.62 20.20 -7.95
CA ALA A 165 23.52 19.06 -7.76
C ALA A 165 23.80 18.31 -9.07
N THR A 166 22.77 18.13 -9.90
CA THR A 166 22.87 17.45 -11.19
C THR A 166 23.70 18.26 -12.18
N ILE A 167 23.50 19.58 -12.24
CA ILE A 167 24.30 20.49 -13.06
C ILE A 167 25.77 20.45 -12.61
N LEU A 168 26.03 20.51 -11.30
CA LEU A 168 27.39 20.44 -10.76
C LEU A 168 28.09 19.13 -11.14
N GLU A 169 27.43 17.97 -10.96
CA GLU A 169 28.00 16.68 -11.35
C GLU A 169 28.24 16.62 -12.87
N TYR A 170 27.31 17.11 -13.68
CA TYR A 170 27.46 17.16 -15.14
C TYR A 170 28.68 17.98 -15.57
N TYR A 171 28.90 19.16 -14.98
CA TYR A 171 30.09 19.97 -15.24
C TYR A 171 31.37 19.27 -14.80
N GLU A 172 31.37 18.56 -13.66
CA GLU A 172 32.54 17.80 -13.21
C GLU A 172 32.88 16.64 -14.15
N ILE A 173 31.88 15.91 -14.64
CA ILE A 173 32.05 14.80 -15.60
C ILE A 173 32.51 15.33 -16.96
N SER A 174 32.03 16.50 -17.38
CA SER A 174 32.30 17.06 -18.71
C SER A 174 33.67 17.76 -18.82
N LYS A 175 34.39 17.99 -17.72
CA LYS A 175 35.74 18.54 -17.77
C LYS A 175 36.67 17.51 -18.45
N PRO A 176 37.42 17.87 -19.51
CA PRO A 176 38.43 16.99 -20.07
C PRO A 176 39.47 16.69 -18.97
N GLN A 177 39.64 15.42 -18.64
CA GLN A 177 40.73 15.00 -17.76
C GLN A 177 42.04 15.29 -18.50
N SER A 178 42.73 16.36 -18.12
CA SER A 178 44.09 16.61 -18.58
C SER A 178 44.97 15.45 -18.13
N ILE A 179 45.62 14.79 -19.09
CA ILE A 179 46.52 13.63 -18.91
C ILE A 179 47.64 13.92 -17.87
N ASP A 180 47.90 15.18 -17.54
CA ASP A 180 48.92 15.64 -16.56
C ASP A 180 48.58 15.40 -15.07
N LYS A 181 47.44 14.80 -14.73
CA LYS A 181 47.04 14.51 -13.33
C LYS A 181 47.09 13.03 -12.93
N LEU A 182 47.90 12.20 -13.59
CA LEU A 182 48.07 10.78 -13.24
C LEU A 182 48.86 10.52 -11.94
N GLY A 183 49.18 11.56 -11.15
CA GLY A 183 49.90 11.44 -9.88
C GLY A 183 49.50 12.42 -8.78
N SER A 184 48.45 13.23 -8.98
CA SER A 184 47.96 14.17 -7.95
C SER A 184 46.74 13.59 -7.24
N GLU A 185 46.79 13.48 -5.91
CA GLU A 185 45.63 13.11 -5.09
C GLU A 185 44.39 13.94 -5.47
N PRO A 186 43.19 13.33 -5.54
CA PRO A 186 41.98 14.05 -5.86
C PRO A 186 41.77 15.18 -4.84
N GLN A 187 41.70 16.42 -5.32
CA GLN A 187 41.45 17.61 -4.50
C GLN A 187 40.25 17.34 -3.57
N GLU A 188 40.46 17.36 -2.25
CA GLU A 188 39.42 17.01 -1.29
C GLU A 188 38.22 17.95 -1.48
N ARG A 189 37.09 17.39 -1.94
CA ARG A 189 35.83 18.12 -2.08
C ARG A 189 35.43 18.72 -0.73
N SER A 190 34.98 19.97 -0.73
CA SER A 190 34.40 20.59 0.46
C SER A 190 33.19 19.77 0.95
N LEU A 191 32.95 19.80 2.26
CA LEU A 191 31.85 19.04 2.86
C LEU A 191 30.49 19.42 2.25
N ALA A 192 30.28 20.71 1.97
CA ALA A 192 29.07 21.21 1.33
C ALA A 192 28.84 20.62 -0.06
N ILE A 193 29.90 20.51 -0.88
CA ILE A 193 29.82 19.88 -2.21
C ILE A 193 29.48 18.38 -2.08
N LYS A 194 30.07 17.67 -1.09
CA LYS A 194 29.75 16.26 -0.84
C LYS A 194 28.28 16.05 -0.49
N TYR A 195 27.70 16.90 0.36
CA TYR A 195 26.27 16.84 0.68
C TYR A 195 25.37 17.24 -0.50
N LEU A 196 25.74 18.25 -1.27
CA LEU A 196 24.98 18.65 -2.47
C LEU A 196 24.92 17.50 -3.48
N LEU A 197 26.04 16.82 -3.74
CA LEU A 197 26.11 15.69 -4.67
C LEU A 197 25.27 14.48 -4.23
N CYS A 198 24.82 14.39 -2.96
CA CYS A 198 23.85 13.37 -2.55
C CYS A 198 22.50 13.51 -3.29
N PHE A 199 22.16 14.72 -3.75
CA PHE A 199 20.93 15.02 -4.48
C PHE A 199 21.07 14.91 -6.00
N SER A 200 22.24 14.54 -6.53
CA SER A 200 22.41 14.46 -7.98
C SER A 200 21.60 13.31 -8.59
N MET A 201 20.78 13.66 -9.58
CA MET A 201 19.92 12.71 -10.27
C MET A 201 20.72 11.75 -11.16
N ILE A 202 21.89 12.15 -11.69
CA ILE A 202 22.74 11.28 -12.53
C ILE A 202 23.22 10.07 -11.73
N THR A 203 23.83 10.33 -10.56
CA THR A 203 24.32 9.27 -9.67
C THR A 203 23.18 8.42 -9.12
N ASN A 204 22.08 9.05 -8.68
CA ASN A 204 20.96 8.33 -8.10
C ASN A 204 20.23 7.46 -9.14
N LEU A 205 20.05 7.95 -10.37
CA LEU A 205 19.48 7.16 -11.47
C LEU A 205 20.38 5.97 -11.83
N LYS A 206 21.70 6.15 -11.93
CA LYS A 206 22.64 5.03 -12.17
C LYS A 206 22.54 3.97 -11.07
N LYS A 207 22.44 4.39 -9.80
CA LYS A 207 22.27 3.47 -8.66
C LYS A 207 20.98 2.66 -8.76
N LEU A 208 19.93 3.17 -9.40
CA LEU A 208 18.66 2.45 -9.57
C LEU A 208 18.82 1.16 -10.38
N PHE A 209 19.73 1.14 -11.36
CA PHE A 209 19.92 0.00 -12.27
C PHE A 209 20.98 -1.01 -11.81
N ILE A 210 21.69 -0.74 -10.72
CA ILE A 210 22.76 -1.62 -10.22
C ILE A 210 22.22 -2.45 -9.04
N SER A 211 22.47 -3.75 -8.98
CA SER A 211 22.00 -4.56 -7.83
C SER A 211 22.77 -4.20 -6.55
N ARG A 212 22.17 -4.38 -5.36
CA ARG A 212 22.86 -4.06 -4.08
C ARG A 212 24.04 -4.98 -3.80
N SER A 213 23.95 -6.24 -4.23
CA SER A 213 25.04 -7.23 -4.21
C SER A 213 26.17 -6.78 -5.12
N GLN A 214 25.86 -6.38 -6.35
CA GLN A 214 26.86 -5.87 -7.30
C GLN A 214 27.51 -4.58 -6.79
N GLU A 215 26.74 -3.65 -6.22
CA GLU A 215 27.25 -2.42 -5.59
C GLU A 215 28.21 -2.71 -4.42
N ARG A 216 27.94 -3.73 -3.60
CA ARG A 216 28.72 -4.05 -2.40
C ARG A 216 29.89 -4.99 -2.63
N LEU A 217 29.72 -6.00 -3.48
CA LEU A 217 30.62 -7.15 -3.63
C LEU A 217 31.27 -7.24 -5.02
N GLY A 218 30.83 -6.43 -5.98
CA GLY A 218 31.31 -6.50 -7.37
C GLY A 218 30.91 -7.77 -8.13
N LYS A 219 30.07 -8.64 -7.54
CA LYS A 219 29.59 -9.89 -8.14
C LYS A 219 28.12 -10.14 -7.82
N LYS A 220 27.45 -10.93 -8.67
CA LYS A 220 26.09 -11.41 -8.44
C LYS A 220 26.06 -12.42 -7.27
N ASP A 221 25.00 -12.37 -6.47
CA ASP A 221 24.79 -13.18 -5.27
C ASP A 221 23.41 -13.87 -5.38
N THR A 222 23.24 -15.07 -4.81
CA THR A 222 21.91 -15.72 -4.75
C THR A 222 20.86 -14.88 -4.01
N LEU A 223 21.27 -13.89 -3.22
CA LEU A 223 20.37 -12.88 -2.65
C LEU A 223 19.64 -12.01 -3.71
N GLU A 224 20.10 -11.99 -4.96
CA GLU A 224 19.45 -11.25 -6.05
C GLU A 224 18.07 -11.79 -6.38
N LEU A 225 17.81 -13.10 -6.14
CA LEU A 225 16.47 -13.67 -6.31
C LEU A 225 15.42 -12.97 -5.43
N LEU A 226 15.84 -12.39 -4.31
CA LEU A 226 14.93 -11.67 -3.40
C LEU A 226 14.37 -10.39 -4.04
N ASN A 227 14.99 -9.87 -5.10
CA ASN A 227 14.47 -8.73 -5.85
C ASN A 227 13.17 -9.09 -6.56
N SER A 228 13.12 -10.24 -7.26
CA SER A 228 11.89 -10.68 -7.92
C SER A 228 10.79 -11.01 -6.91
N VAL A 229 11.13 -11.66 -5.80
CA VAL A 229 10.17 -11.95 -4.72
C VAL A 229 9.50 -10.66 -4.22
N ARG A 230 10.27 -9.59 -3.97
CA ARG A 230 9.69 -8.28 -3.58
C ARG A 230 8.75 -7.72 -4.63
N VAL A 231 9.14 -7.76 -5.91
CA VAL A 231 8.37 -7.17 -7.02
C VAL A 231 7.08 -7.95 -7.26
N LEU A 232 7.13 -9.28 -7.21
CA LEU A 232 5.95 -10.13 -7.33
C LEU A 232 5.01 -9.96 -6.13
N SER A 233 5.56 -9.89 -4.91
CA SER A 233 4.75 -9.66 -3.71
C SER A 233 4.06 -8.29 -3.71
N ILE A 234 4.73 -7.21 -4.11
CA ILE A 234 4.05 -5.89 -4.21
C ILE A 234 3.02 -5.89 -5.34
N GLY A 235 3.26 -6.59 -6.44
CA GLY A 235 2.26 -6.77 -7.50
C GLY A 235 0.98 -7.44 -6.98
N TRP A 236 1.14 -8.46 -6.13
CA TRP A 236 0.00 -9.12 -5.49
C TRP A 236 -0.73 -8.23 -4.48
N VAL A 237 0.00 -7.41 -3.70
CA VAL A 237 -0.61 -6.37 -2.82
C VAL A 237 -1.45 -5.39 -3.65
N ILE A 238 -0.89 -4.88 -4.76
CA ILE A 238 -1.59 -3.93 -5.64
C ILE A 238 -2.85 -4.57 -6.23
N LEU A 239 -2.79 -5.83 -6.66
CA LEU A 239 -3.97 -6.57 -7.13
C LEU A 239 -5.06 -6.66 -6.06
N GLY A 240 -4.69 -7.03 -4.84
CA GLY A 240 -5.63 -7.11 -3.71
C GLY A 240 -6.28 -5.75 -3.39
N HIS A 241 -5.49 -4.69 -3.31
CA HIS A 241 -5.99 -3.34 -3.07
C HIS A 241 -6.79 -2.76 -4.24
N THR A 242 -6.47 -3.15 -5.48
CA THR A 242 -7.26 -2.80 -6.67
C THR A 242 -8.68 -3.33 -6.52
N CYS A 243 -8.82 -4.62 -6.18
CA CYS A 243 -10.13 -5.22 -5.98
C CYS A 243 -10.86 -4.61 -4.76
N LEU A 244 -10.15 -4.41 -3.64
CA LEU A 244 -10.73 -3.80 -2.44
C LEU A 244 -11.27 -2.39 -2.72
N LEU A 245 -10.47 -1.51 -3.30
CA LEU A 245 -10.85 -0.10 -3.54
C LEU A 245 -11.84 0.04 -4.70
N LEU A 246 -11.82 -0.87 -5.67
CA LEU A 246 -12.87 -0.95 -6.68
C LEU A 246 -14.25 -1.18 -6.03
N TRP A 247 -14.33 -1.94 -4.93
CA TRP A 247 -15.59 -2.18 -4.22
C TRP A 247 -15.98 -1.10 -3.23
N THR A 248 -15.00 -0.46 -2.58
CA THR A 248 -15.30 0.51 -1.51
C THR A 248 -15.35 1.95 -2.00
N GLU A 249 -14.64 2.29 -3.09
CA GLU A 249 -14.47 3.69 -3.52
C GLU A 249 -15.02 4.00 -4.92
N ALA A 250 -15.11 3.01 -5.82
CA ALA A 250 -15.68 3.21 -7.15
C ALA A 250 -17.20 2.93 -7.17
N VAL A 251 -17.91 3.56 -8.11
CA VAL A 251 -19.33 3.29 -8.37
C VAL A 251 -19.43 2.17 -9.39
N ILE A 252 -20.12 1.08 -9.03
CA ILE A 252 -20.19 -0.15 -9.83
C ILE A 252 -21.52 -0.24 -10.57
N SER A 253 -21.51 -0.18 -11.89
CA SER A 253 -22.76 -0.16 -12.68
C SER A 253 -23.57 -1.45 -12.59
N ASN A 254 -22.90 -2.61 -12.45
CA ASN A 254 -23.51 -3.94 -12.31
C ASN A 254 -23.47 -4.44 -10.85
N GLY A 255 -23.87 -3.58 -9.91
CA GLY A 255 -23.86 -3.90 -8.48
C GLY A 255 -24.76 -5.08 -8.10
N ASP A 256 -25.75 -5.42 -8.92
CA ASP A 256 -26.61 -6.60 -8.79
C ASP A 256 -25.85 -7.91 -8.96
N HIS A 257 -24.83 -7.94 -9.82
CA HIS A 257 -23.96 -9.09 -10.03
C HIS A 257 -22.85 -9.24 -8.99
N PHE A 258 -22.73 -8.30 -8.04
CA PHE A 258 -21.64 -8.28 -7.05
C PHE A 258 -21.51 -9.61 -6.29
N ILE A 259 -22.62 -10.17 -5.81
CA ILE A 259 -22.63 -11.41 -5.05
C ILE A 259 -22.19 -12.61 -5.89
N ASP A 260 -22.53 -12.64 -7.17
CA ASP A 260 -22.15 -13.74 -8.06
C ASP A 260 -20.66 -13.68 -8.40
N ILE A 261 -20.12 -12.48 -8.51
CA ILE A 261 -18.68 -12.26 -8.67
C ILE A 261 -17.94 -12.72 -7.42
N LEU A 262 -18.41 -12.42 -6.21
CA LEU A 262 -17.81 -12.91 -4.96
C LEU A 262 -17.73 -14.45 -4.88
N LYS A 263 -18.68 -15.16 -5.49
CA LYS A 263 -18.71 -16.64 -5.53
C LYS A 263 -17.78 -17.22 -6.60
N SER A 264 -17.28 -16.41 -7.53
CA SER A 264 -16.44 -16.89 -8.62
C SER A 264 -15.08 -17.38 -8.14
N SER A 265 -14.49 -18.32 -8.85
CA SER A 265 -13.11 -18.78 -8.62
C SER A 265 -12.08 -17.67 -8.79
N ASP A 266 -12.43 -16.63 -9.52
CA ASP A 266 -11.52 -15.60 -9.98
C ASP A 266 -11.17 -14.62 -8.85
N MET A 267 -12.00 -14.61 -7.80
CA MET A 267 -11.81 -13.85 -6.58
C MET A 267 -10.79 -14.46 -5.63
N ILE A 268 -10.40 -15.72 -5.81
CA ILE A 268 -9.51 -16.42 -4.88
C ILE A 268 -8.15 -15.72 -4.78
N ILE A 269 -7.54 -15.38 -5.92
CA ILE A 269 -6.19 -14.78 -5.95
C ILE A 269 -6.21 -13.36 -5.38
N PRO A 270 -7.14 -12.47 -5.75
CA PRO A 270 -7.24 -11.16 -5.12
C PRO A 270 -7.56 -11.21 -3.63
N ALA A 271 -8.51 -12.06 -3.22
CA ALA A 271 -8.93 -12.17 -1.82
C ALA A 271 -7.82 -12.74 -0.91
N SER A 272 -6.97 -13.61 -1.44
CA SER A 272 -5.79 -14.13 -0.74
C SER A 272 -4.61 -13.14 -0.73
N GLY A 273 -4.75 -11.93 -1.29
CA GLY A 273 -3.72 -10.89 -1.26
C GLY A 273 -3.20 -10.58 0.15
N GLU A 274 -3.97 -10.89 1.21
CA GLU A 274 -3.54 -10.74 2.61
C GLU A 274 -2.31 -11.54 3.04
N VAL A 275 -1.97 -12.62 2.33
CA VAL A 275 -0.76 -13.42 2.63
C VAL A 275 0.48 -12.87 1.92
N SER A 276 0.30 -12.03 0.90
CA SER A 276 1.43 -11.42 0.17
C SER A 276 2.36 -10.61 1.10
N VAL A 277 1.78 -9.87 2.06
CA VAL A 277 2.50 -9.10 3.10
C VAL A 277 3.33 -9.99 4.04
N ASP A 278 2.93 -11.25 4.24
CA ASP A 278 3.68 -12.21 5.07
C ASP A 278 5.00 -12.62 4.38
N THR A 279 5.04 -12.57 3.04
CA THR A 279 6.29 -12.71 2.28
C THR A 279 7.26 -11.57 2.60
N PHE A 280 6.76 -10.34 2.72
CA PHE A 280 7.59 -9.20 3.09
C PHE A 280 8.13 -9.31 4.51
N PHE A 281 7.34 -9.79 5.47
CA PHE A 281 7.83 -10.06 6.82
C PHE A 281 8.90 -11.16 6.84
N TRP A 282 8.72 -12.23 6.08
CA TRP A 282 9.75 -13.27 5.93
C TRP A 282 11.06 -12.71 5.34
N LEU A 283 10.95 -11.89 4.29
CA LEU A 283 12.10 -11.20 3.68
C LEU A 283 12.83 -10.28 4.68
N ALA A 284 12.07 -9.51 5.46
CA ALA A 284 12.62 -8.61 6.47
C ALA A 284 13.40 -9.37 7.54
N GLY A 285 12.82 -10.44 8.09
CA GLY A 285 13.48 -11.30 9.08
C GLY A 285 14.77 -11.93 8.55
N LEU A 286 14.74 -12.45 7.32
CA LEU A 286 15.90 -13.06 6.67
C LEU A 286 17.05 -12.08 6.51
N LEU A 287 16.77 -10.90 5.95
CA LEU A 287 17.79 -9.92 5.63
C LEU A 287 18.37 -9.29 6.90
N VAL A 288 17.54 -8.99 7.89
CA VAL A 288 18.01 -8.47 9.18
C VAL A 288 18.89 -9.49 9.86
N ALA A 289 18.46 -10.76 9.95
CA ALA A 289 19.27 -11.82 10.57
C ALA A 289 20.61 -12.00 9.85
N TYR A 290 20.60 -12.13 8.52
CA TYR A 290 21.80 -12.33 7.71
C TYR A 290 22.79 -11.16 7.80
N LEU A 291 22.31 -9.92 7.68
CA LEU A 291 23.16 -8.73 7.66
C LEU A 291 23.69 -8.38 9.05
N LEU A 292 22.82 -8.42 10.07
CA LEU A 292 23.20 -8.03 11.43
C LEU A 292 24.14 -9.06 12.07
N ILE A 293 23.95 -10.36 11.82
CA ILE A 293 24.91 -11.36 12.31
C ILE A 293 26.28 -11.21 11.65
N ALA A 294 26.32 -10.81 10.37
CA ALA A 294 27.57 -10.51 9.68
C ALA A 294 28.26 -9.27 10.25
N GLU A 295 27.49 -8.25 10.65
CA GLU A 295 27.99 -7.05 11.32
C GLU A 295 28.50 -7.33 12.74
N ILE A 296 27.79 -8.12 13.55
CA ILE A 296 28.20 -8.52 14.89
C ILE A 296 29.51 -9.32 14.87
N ASN A 297 29.70 -10.17 13.85
CA ASN A 297 30.93 -10.95 13.66
C ASN A 297 32.07 -10.16 12.99
N SER A 298 31.85 -8.89 12.63
CA SER A 298 32.88 -8.02 12.07
C SER A 298 33.96 -7.73 13.13
N PRO A 299 35.23 -7.54 12.76
CA PRO A 299 36.27 -7.12 13.70
C PRO A 299 35.98 -5.76 14.39
N LYS A 300 35.04 -4.97 13.84
CA LYS A 300 34.58 -3.71 14.44
C LYS A 300 33.48 -4.00 15.47
N LYS A 301 33.60 -3.42 16.68
CA LYS A 301 32.54 -3.53 17.70
C LYS A 301 31.24 -2.92 17.16
N ALA A 302 30.17 -3.72 17.12
CA ALA A 302 28.85 -3.24 16.75
C ALA A 302 28.35 -2.20 17.77
N ASN A 303 27.87 -1.05 17.27
CA ASN A 303 27.20 -0.06 18.11
C ASN A 303 25.68 -0.31 18.05
N TRP A 304 25.15 -0.91 19.12
CA TRP A 304 23.74 -1.30 19.23
C TRP A 304 22.77 -0.14 19.05
N ILE A 305 23.11 1.05 19.56
CA ILE A 305 22.26 2.24 19.39
C ILE A 305 22.24 2.64 17.92
N MET A 306 23.40 2.63 17.25
CA MET A 306 23.49 2.99 15.84
C MET A 306 22.74 2.03 14.93
N ILE A 307 22.61 0.74 15.27
CA ILE A 307 21.79 -0.22 14.51
C ILE A 307 20.33 0.26 14.44
N TYR A 308 19.78 0.77 15.55
CA TYR A 308 18.43 1.33 15.59
C TYR A 308 18.33 2.66 14.85
N VAL A 309 19.29 3.56 15.06
CA VAL A 309 19.32 4.87 14.38
C VAL A 309 19.40 4.72 12.86
N HIS A 310 20.29 3.85 12.36
CA HIS A 310 20.41 3.57 10.92
C HIS A 310 19.11 3.04 10.32
N ARG A 311 18.42 2.12 11.02
CA ARG A 311 17.13 1.61 10.53
C ARG A 311 16.05 2.69 10.53
N TYR A 312 15.98 3.50 11.58
CA TYR A 312 15.00 4.59 11.66
C TYR A 312 15.22 5.63 10.54
N LEU A 313 16.45 6.10 10.35
CA LEU A 313 16.80 7.07 9.32
C LEU A 313 16.67 6.52 7.90
N ARG A 314 16.75 5.20 7.72
CA ARG A 314 16.52 4.54 6.43
C ARG A 314 15.06 4.60 5.97
N LEU A 315 14.10 4.49 6.89
CA LEU A 315 12.68 4.37 6.55
C LEU A 315 11.92 5.71 6.67
N THR A 316 12.15 6.42 7.77
CA THR A 316 11.33 7.55 8.18
C THR A 316 11.34 8.76 7.23
N PRO A 317 12.44 9.17 6.57
CA PRO A 317 12.45 10.38 5.74
C PRO A 317 11.44 10.33 4.57
N LEU A 318 11.45 9.24 3.79
CA LEU A 318 10.47 9.08 2.71
C LEU A 318 9.06 8.91 3.27
N TYR A 319 8.92 8.15 4.37
CA TYR A 319 7.63 7.90 4.97
C TYR A 319 6.94 9.20 5.44
N LEU A 320 7.69 10.06 6.14
CA LEU A 320 7.23 11.38 6.56
C LEU A 320 6.86 12.27 5.37
N PHE A 321 7.68 12.27 4.32
CA PHE A 321 7.39 13.03 3.11
C PHE A 321 6.06 12.59 2.49
N VAL A 322 5.79 11.28 2.39
CA VAL A 322 4.56 10.73 1.83
C VAL A 322 3.34 11.10 2.69
N ILE A 323 3.44 11.01 4.02
CA ILE A 323 2.36 11.44 4.94
C ILE A 323 2.02 12.90 4.69
N LEU A 324 3.02 13.79 4.71
CA LEU A 324 2.81 15.22 4.54
C LEU A 324 2.30 15.55 3.14
N PHE A 325 2.80 14.87 2.10
CA PHE A 325 2.36 15.03 0.72
C PHE A 325 0.87 14.74 0.56
N TYR A 326 0.43 13.53 0.90
CA TYR A 326 -0.97 13.16 0.67
C TYR A 326 -1.92 13.87 1.64
N TRP A 327 -1.53 14.07 2.90
CA TRP A 327 -2.35 14.81 3.84
C TRP A 327 -2.59 16.26 3.42
N SER A 328 -1.58 16.94 2.85
CA SER A 328 -1.70 18.36 2.50
C SER A 328 -2.19 18.61 1.07
N LEU A 329 -1.80 17.76 0.11
CA LEU A 329 -2.04 18.00 -1.32
C LEU A 329 -3.07 17.10 -1.96
N GLN A 330 -3.40 15.92 -1.40
CA GLN A 330 -4.26 14.95 -2.10
C GLN A 330 -5.57 15.56 -2.55
N LYS A 331 -6.24 16.36 -1.71
CA LYS A 331 -7.53 17.01 -2.01
C LYS A 331 -7.53 17.89 -3.28
N HIS A 332 -6.35 18.31 -3.74
CA HIS A 332 -6.18 19.16 -4.93
C HIS A 332 -5.74 18.40 -6.20
N ILE A 333 -5.56 17.07 -6.12
CA ILE A 333 -5.00 16.27 -7.23
C ILE A 333 -6.09 15.64 -8.10
N GLY A 334 -7.22 15.25 -7.51
CA GLY A 334 -8.32 14.60 -8.21
C GLY A 334 -9.43 15.56 -8.64
N ASN A 335 -10.40 15.00 -9.38
CA ASN A 335 -11.61 15.69 -9.84
C ASN A 335 -12.65 14.64 -10.21
N GLY A 336 -13.94 14.93 -10.08
CA GLY A 336 -15.02 14.05 -10.51
C GLY A 336 -16.20 14.08 -9.56
N PRO A 337 -17.29 13.35 -9.89
CA PRO A 337 -18.52 13.36 -9.13
C PRO A 337 -18.37 12.81 -7.70
N LEU A 338 -17.38 11.94 -7.44
CA LEU A 338 -17.09 11.38 -6.11
C LEU A 338 -15.96 12.11 -5.39
N TRP A 339 -15.39 13.15 -6.00
CA TRP A 339 -14.21 13.81 -5.47
C TRP A 339 -14.48 14.62 -4.19
N TYR A 340 -15.73 14.91 -3.84
CA TYR A 340 -16.10 15.46 -2.52
C TYR A 340 -15.61 14.59 -1.35
N ARG A 341 -15.36 13.29 -1.58
CA ARG A 341 -14.74 12.36 -0.61
C ARG A 341 -13.22 12.24 -0.76
N GLY A 342 -12.59 13.00 -1.64
CA GLY A 342 -11.17 12.85 -2.04
C GLY A 342 -10.14 13.00 -0.92
N ASN A 343 -10.53 13.57 0.24
CA ASN A 343 -9.67 13.68 1.41
C ASN A 343 -10.03 12.72 2.56
N SER A 344 -11.10 11.94 2.45
CA SER A 344 -11.61 11.14 3.59
C SER A 344 -10.61 10.11 4.09
N ILE A 345 -9.76 9.60 3.19
CA ILE A 345 -8.74 8.60 3.52
C ILE A 345 -7.60 9.16 4.39
N ASN A 346 -7.29 10.46 4.25
CA ASN A 346 -6.21 11.13 4.97
C ASN A 346 -6.71 12.01 6.12
N ASP A 347 -8.03 12.15 6.30
CA ASP A 347 -8.60 12.94 7.41
C ASP A 347 -8.09 12.51 8.80
N PRO A 348 -7.88 11.20 9.09
CA PRO A 348 -7.28 10.78 10.36
C PRO A 348 -5.86 11.35 10.60
N CYS A 349 -5.12 11.72 9.55
CA CYS A 349 -3.78 12.31 9.69
C CYS A 349 -3.78 13.61 10.48
N LYS A 350 -4.88 14.40 10.44
CA LYS A 350 -5.01 15.65 11.21
C LYS A 350 -4.74 15.44 12.71
N LYS A 351 -5.09 14.26 13.24
CA LYS A 351 -4.95 13.92 14.66
C LYS A 351 -3.84 12.91 14.95
N TYR A 352 -3.54 12.02 14.00
CA TYR A 352 -2.73 10.83 14.26
C TYR A 352 -1.44 10.71 13.45
N TRP A 353 -1.01 11.72 12.68
CA TRP A 353 0.25 11.68 11.90
C TRP A 353 1.49 11.27 12.73
N TRP A 354 1.53 11.64 14.01
CA TRP A 354 2.64 11.32 14.90
C TRP A 354 2.73 9.81 15.21
N THR A 355 1.61 9.08 15.13
CA THR A 355 1.56 7.64 15.40
C THR A 355 2.36 6.84 14.39
N ASP A 356 2.37 7.31 13.14
CA ASP A 356 3.13 6.73 12.04
C ASP A 356 4.64 6.92 12.23
N ILE A 357 5.07 8.11 12.67
CA ILE A 357 6.49 8.42 12.93
C ILE A 357 7.04 7.60 14.10
N LEU A 358 6.22 7.34 15.11
CA LEU A 358 6.56 6.48 16.25
C LEU A 358 6.34 4.99 15.96
N TYR A 359 5.81 4.62 14.78
CA TYR A 359 5.52 3.23 14.42
C TYR A 359 4.57 2.53 15.42
N VAL A 360 3.55 3.26 15.89
CA VAL A 360 2.50 2.78 16.81
C VAL A 360 1.08 2.98 16.25
N ASN A 361 0.97 3.34 14.98
CA ASN A 361 -0.29 3.51 14.25
C ASN A 361 -1.15 2.24 14.15
N ASN A 362 -0.61 1.07 14.52
CA ASN A 362 -1.33 -0.21 14.62
C ASN A 362 -1.99 -0.45 16.00
N PHE A 363 -1.71 0.40 16.99
CA PHE A 363 -2.28 0.33 18.35
C PHE A 363 -3.03 1.58 18.78
N VAL A 364 -2.82 2.70 18.11
CA VAL A 364 -3.47 3.98 18.41
C VAL A 364 -4.49 4.31 17.32
N PRO A 365 -5.70 4.79 17.65
CA PRO A 365 -6.27 4.97 18.99
C PRO A 365 -6.92 3.71 19.56
N ASN A 366 -6.96 3.60 20.89
CA ASN A 366 -7.76 2.60 21.61
C ASN A 366 -7.55 1.15 21.14
N TRP A 367 -6.29 0.74 20.96
CA TRP A 367 -5.92 -0.60 20.45
C TRP A 367 -6.41 -0.89 19.03
N LYS A 368 -6.86 0.12 18.28
CA LYS A 368 -7.19 0.06 16.84
C LYS A 368 -6.12 0.80 16.03
N SER A 369 -6.22 0.78 14.70
CA SER A 369 -5.27 1.51 13.84
C SER A 369 -5.78 2.92 13.55
N SER A 370 -4.85 3.89 13.47
CA SER A 370 -5.16 5.30 13.24
C SER A 370 -5.49 5.59 11.78
N THR A 371 -5.12 4.71 10.85
CA THR A 371 -5.43 4.78 9.41
C THR A 371 -5.03 6.08 8.70
N CYS A 372 -4.11 6.89 9.26
CA CYS A 372 -3.61 8.09 8.58
C CYS A 372 -3.00 7.75 7.20
N LEU A 373 -2.16 6.71 7.15
CA LEU A 373 -1.86 5.99 5.92
C LEU A 373 -2.32 4.55 6.10
N GLY A 374 -3.41 4.17 5.43
CA GLY A 374 -4.10 2.89 5.64
C GLY A 374 -3.19 1.67 5.51
N GLN A 375 -2.26 1.68 4.56
CA GLN A 375 -1.27 0.63 4.32
C GLN A 375 -0.13 0.60 5.35
N ALA A 376 0.06 1.66 6.13
CA ALA A 376 1.32 1.84 6.85
C ALA A 376 1.41 1.09 8.20
N TRP A 377 0.37 0.35 8.60
CA TRP A 377 0.45 -0.61 9.72
C TRP A 377 1.56 -1.64 9.52
N TYR A 378 1.88 -2.00 8.27
CA TYR A 378 2.97 -2.94 7.94
C TYR A 378 4.31 -2.40 8.43
N LEU A 379 4.58 -1.11 8.23
CA LEU A 379 5.81 -0.48 8.67
C LEU A 379 5.93 -0.51 10.20
N ALA A 380 4.82 -0.29 10.91
CA ALA A 380 4.81 -0.40 12.37
C ALA A 380 5.14 -1.80 12.85
N ASN A 381 4.51 -2.82 12.28
CA ASN A 381 4.85 -4.22 12.59
C ASN A 381 6.33 -4.51 12.28
N ASP A 382 6.82 -4.08 11.12
CA ASP A 382 8.21 -4.30 10.70
C ASP A 382 9.22 -3.63 11.67
N MET A 383 8.96 -2.39 12.10
CA MET A 383 9.79 -1.71 13.10
C MET A 383 9.70 -2.39 14.48
N GLN A 384 8.51 -2.81 14.91
CA GLN A 384 8.32 -3.52 16.18
C GLN A 384 9.04 -4.87 16.20
N PHE A 385 8.98 -5.62 15.09
CA PHE A 385 9.75 -6.85 14.90
C PHE A 385 11.26 -6.59 14.89
N PHE A 386 11.68 -5.46 14.32
CA PHE A 386 13.09 -5.08 14.40
C PHE A 386 13.55 -4.83 15.81
N ILE A 387 12.78 -4.11 16.62
CA ILE A 387 13.20 -3.70 17.96
C ILE A 387 13.67 -4.91 18.78
N ILE A 388 12.94 -6.01 18.69
CA ILE A 388 13.24 -7.26 19.40
C ILE A 388 14.33 -8.13 18.74
N THR A 389 14.70 -7.88 17.49
CA THR A 389 15.60 -8.77 16.73
C THR A 389 17.08 -8.64 17.13
N PRO A 390 17.70 -7.45 17.25
CA PRO A 390 19.09 -7.32 17.69
C PRO A 390 19.38 -7.99 19.05
N PRO A 391 18.53 -7.87 20.09
CA PRO A 391 18.70 -8.61 21.34
C PRO A 391 18.72 -10.13 21.14
N ILE A 392 17.82 -10.67 20.32
CA ILE A 392 17.78 -12.11 19.99
C ILE A 392 19.07 -12.55 19.30
N LEU A 393 19.52 -11.79 18.30
CA LEU A 393 20.76 -12.11 17.57
C LEU A 393 22.01 -11.94 18.44
N TRP A 394 21.99 -11.00 19.37
CA TRP A 394 23.05 -10.84 20.36
C TRP A 394 23.16 -12.08 21.27
N LEU A 395 22.03 -12.53 21.83
CA LEU A 395 21.98 -13.75 22.66
C LEU A 395 22.44 -14.98 21.87
N TYR A 396 21.95 -15.12 20.64
CA TYR A 396 22.35 -16.15 19.69
C TYR A 396 23.86 -16.13 19.42
N HIS A 397 24.46 -14.95 19.24
CA HIS A 397 25.88 -14.79 18.96
C HIS A 397 26.76 -15.02 20.19
N LYS A 398 26.41 -14.41 21.33
CA LYS A 398 27.27 -14.29 22.50
C LYS A 398 27.25 -15.52 23.41
N TYR A 399 26.09 -16.15 23.59
CA TYR A 399 25.91 -17.23 24.56
C TYR A 399 25.78 -18.59 23.89
N HIS A 400 24.60 -18.89 23.32
CA HIS A 400 24.32 -20.20 22.74
C HIS A 400 23.42 -20.11 21.51
N ARG A 401 23.68 -20.95 20.51
CA ARG A 401 22.95 -20.94 19.23
C ARG A 401 21.48 -21.31 19.38
N SER A 402 21.11 -22.06 20.42
CA SER A 402 19.72 -22.41 20.70
C SER A 402 18.81 -21.20 20.92
N PHE A 403 19.32 -20.05 21.39
CA PHE A 403 18.50 -18.85 21.60
C PHE A 403 17.79 -18.39 20.33
N GLY A 404 18.45 -18.50 19.16
CA GLY A 404 17.82 -18.17 17.88
C GLY A 404 16.65 -19.11 17.57
N TRP A 405 16.87 -20.42 17.69
CA TRP A 405 15.86 -21.45 17.42
C TRP A 405 14.67 -21.36 18.39
N VAL A 406 14.94 -21.26 19.70
CA VAL A 406 13.91 -21.14 20.74
C VAL A 406 13.08 -19.87 20.54
N SER A 407 13.71 -18.74 20.24
CA SER A 407 12.99 -17.48 19.99
C SER A 407 12.03 -17.60 18.81
N VAL A 408 12.46 -18.25 17.71
CA VAL A 408 11.60 -18.46 16.54
C VAL A 408 10.43 -19.40 16.85
N ILE A 409 10.67 -20.47 17.60
CA ILE A 409 9.59 -21.38 18.04
C ILE A 409 8.57 -20.60 18.89
N LEU A 410 9.04 -19.81 19.86
CA LEU A 410 8.17 -18.98 20.69
C LEU A 410 7.38 -17.94 19.88
N MET A 411 8.00 -17.29 18.89
CA MET A 411 7.31 -16.36 17.99
C MET A 411 6.18 -17.05 17.22
N ASN A 412 6.40 -18.26 16.68
CA ASN A 412 5.36 -18.99 15.95
C ASN A 412 4.24 -19.46 16.87
N ILE A 413 4.56 -19.97 18.06
CA ILE A 413 3.56 -20.33 19.08
C ILE A 413 2.73 -19.10 19.47
N LEU A 414 3.37 -17.96 19.74
CA LEU A 414 2.69 -16.71 20.07
C LEU A 414 1.78 -16.26 18.91
N SER A 415 2.24 -16.39 17.67
CA SER A 415 1.47 -16.06 16.47
C SER A 415 0.20 -16.91 16.37
N ILE A 416 0.30 -18.21 16.60
CA ILE A 416 -0.83 -19.14 16.53
C ILE A 416 -1.81 -18.91 17.68
N LEU A 417 -1.29 -18.83 18.92
CA LEU A 417 -2.11 -18.66 20.12
C LEU A 417 -2.85 -17.32 20.10
N SER A 418 -2.16 -16.21 19.82
CA SER A 418 -2.80 -14.89 19.78
C SER A 418 -3.87 -14.82 18.68
N SER A 419 -3.58 -15.33 17.49
CA SER A 419 -4.54 -15.36 16.38
C SER A 419 -5.76 -16.21 16.70
N GLY A 420 -5.58 -17.41 17.26
CA GLY A 420 -6.69 -18.28 17.64
C GLY A 420 -7.55 -17.72 18.78
N LEU A 421 -6.91 -17.15 19.81
CA LEU A 421 -7.63 -16.54 20.94
C LEU A 421 -8.46 -15.33 20.49
N ILE A 422 -7.91 -14.49 19.60
CA ILE A 422 -8.61 -13.32 19.06
C ILE A 422 -9.73 -13.76 18.12
N ALA A 423 -9.48 -14.74 17.26
CA ALA A 423 -10.50 -15.31 16.38
C ALA A 423 -11.70 -15.82 17.19
N ASN A 424 -11.44 -16.56 18.27
CA ASN A 424 -12.49 -17.11 19.12
C ASN A 424 -13.20 -16.02 19.95
N HIS A 425 -12.47 -15.03 20.47
CA HIS A 425 -13.06 -13.98 21.30
C HIS A 425 -14.00 -13.05 20.51
N PHE A 426 -13.64 -12.74 19.26
CA PHE A 426 -14.39 -11.82 18.41
C PHE A 426 -15.26 -12.53 17.36
N ASN A 427 -15.38 -13.88 17.42
CA ASN A 427 -16.08 -14.71 16.43
C ASN A 427 -15.68 -14.35 14.99
N LEU A 428 -14.37 -14.35 14.74
CA LEU A 428 -13.84 -13.96 13.44
C LEU A 428 -14.11 -15.04 12.38
N ASN A 429 -14.54 -14.58 11.22
CA ASN A 429 -14.64 -15.36 9.99
C ASN A 429 -13.32 -15.27 9.21
N ALA A 430 -12.96 -16.35 8.53
CA ALA A 430 -11.77 -16.39 7.68
C ALA A 430 -11.87 -15.47 6.46
N VAL A 431 -13.07 -15.05 6.06
CA VAL A 431 -13.34 -14.12 4.96
C VAL A 431 -13.27 -12.66 5.45
N PRO A 432 -12.32 -11.84 4.96
CA PRO A 432 -12.13 -10.47 5.44
C PRO A 432 -13.32 -9.52 5.19
N ILE A 433 -14.14 -9.81 4.18
CA ILE A 433 -15.31 -9.00 3.79
C ILE A 433 -16.62 -9.41 4.48
N ALA A 434 -16.56 -10.28 5.49
CA ALA A 434 -17.74 -10.64 6.27
C ALA A 434 -18.29 -9.41 7.02
N ALA A 435 -19.60 -9.14 6.92
CA ALA A 435 -20.19 -7.84 7.27
C ALA A 435 -19.94 -7.36 8.73
N GLU A 436 -19.94 -8.27 9.70
CA GLU A 436 -19.71 -7.94 11.13
C GLU A 436 -18.31 -8.34 11.60
N SER A 437 -17.83 -9.52 11.16
CA SER A 437 -16.51 -10.02 11.55
C SER A 437 -15.36 -9.27 10.86
N GLY A 438 -15.54 -8.76 9.65
CA GLY A 438 -14.44 -8.25 8.83
C GLY A 438 -13.74 -7.06 9.46
N GLN A 439 -14.51 -6.11 10.02
CA GLN A 439 -13.93 -4.95 10.71
C GLN A 439 -13.14 -5.36 11.95
N ASN A 440 -13.69 -6.24 12.79
CA ASN A 440 -12.97 -6.75 13.96
C ASN A 440 -11.73 -7.53 13.55
N GLY A 441 -11.81 -8.30 12.47
CA GLY A 441 -10.68 -8.98 11.84
C GLY A 441 -9.59 -8.01 11.44
N TYR A 442 -9.93 -6.89 10.79
CA TYR A 442 -8.96 -5.85 10.45
C TYR A 442 -8.30 -5.24 11.70
N TRP A 443 -9.11 -4.76 12.65
CA TRP A 443 -8.62 -4.01 13.81
C TRP A 443 -7.82 -4.85 14.80
N TYR A 444 -8.27 -6.07 15.09
CA TYR A 444 -7.76 -6.88 16.19
C TYR A 444 -6.86 -8.04 15.73
N TYR A 445 -6.89 -8.43 14.45
CA TYR A 445 -6.08 -9.53 13.93
C TYR A 445 -5.12 -9.07 12.83
N TYR A 446 -5.64 -8.50 11.75
CA TYR A 446 -4.90 -8.24 10.50
C TYR A 446 -3.72 -7.28 10.71
N VAL A 447 -3.93 -6.16 11.39
CA VAL A 447 -2.90 -5.13 11.60
C VAL A 447 -1.96 -5.43 12.77
N LYS A 448 -2.20 -6.50 13.53
CA LYS A 448 -1.53 -6.73 14.82
C LYS A 448 -0.20 -7.48 14.69
N PRO A 449 0.86 -7.03 15.40
CA PRO A 449 2.20 -7.60 15.25
C PRO A 449 2.27 -9.02 15.80
N TYR A 450 1.64 -9.29 16.94
CA TYR A 450 1.68 -10.61 17.58
C TYR A 450 0.99 -11.69 16.73
N CYS A 451 0.02 -11.35 15.88
CA CYS A 451 -0.62 -12.29 14.95
C CYS A 451 0.22 -12.58 13.70
N ARG A 452 1.22 -11.74 13.39
CA ARG A 452 2.03 -11.81 12.15
C ARG A 452 3.52 -12.05 12.37
N ILE A 453 3.96 -12.20 13.62
CA ILE A 453 5.37 -12.39 13.96
C ILE A 453 5.93 -13.75 13.48
N GLY A 454 5.06 -14.75 13.23
CA GLY A 454 5.45 -16.09 12.77
C GLY A 454 6.30 -16.10 11.49
N PRO A 455 5.76 -15.62 10.33
CA PRO A 455 6.52 -15.47 9.08
C PRO A 455 7.85 -14.74 9.24
N TYR A 456 7.89 -13.67 10.04
CA TYR A 456 9.11 -12.92 10.32
C TYR A 456 10.18 -13.79 11.03
N GLY A 457 9.76 -14.57 12.04
CA GLY A 457 10.64 -15.53 12.73
C GLY A 457 11.18 -16.62 11.79
N LEU A 458 10.35 -17.13 10.87
CA LEU A 458 10.79 -18.07 9.84
C LEU A 458 11.78 -17.43 8.84
N GLY A 459 11.64 -16.13 8.60
CA GLY A 459 12.65 -15.33 7.93
C GLY A 459 13.97 -15.32 8.69
N ILE A 460 13.95 -15.00 9.99
CA ILE A 460 15.15 -14.98 10.85
C ILE A 460 15.92 -16.29 10.73
N ILE A 461 15.24 -17.44 10.90
CA ILE A 461 15.94 -18.72 10.86
C ILE A 461 16.52 -19.02 9.47
N SER A 462 15.83 -18.65 8.40
CA SER A 462 16.35 -18.76 7.04
C SER A 462 17.62 -17.94 6.86
N GLY A 463 17.68 -16.73 7.43
CA GLY A 463 18.87 -15.88 7.43
C GLY A 463 20.04 -16.46 8.24
N LEU A 464 19.76 -17.05 9.40
CA LEU A 464 20.76 -17.72 10.24
C LEU A 464 21.33 -18.99 9.58
N ILE A 465 20.47 -19.78 8.93
CA ILE A 465 20.87 -20.96 8.14
C ILE A 465 21.77 -20.53 7.00
N LEU A 466 21.34 -19.54 6.20
CA LEU A 466 22.11 -19.04 5.07
C LEU A 466 23.48 -18.49 5.49
N TYR A 467 23.54 -17.69 6.56
CA TYR A 467 24.80 -17.16 7.08
C TYR A 467 25.76 -18.28 7.52
N SER A 468 25.24 -19.23 8.30
CA SER A 468 26.05 -20.33 8.85
C SER A 468 26.57 -21.25 7.76
N TYR A 469 25.75 -21.56 6.75
CA TYR A 469 26.15 -22.40 5.62
C TYR A 469 27.20 -21.72 4.74
N ARG A 470 27.02 -20.44 4.39
CA ARG A 470 28.04 -19.69 3.62
C ARG A 470 29.37 -19.60 4.36
N LYS A 471 29.33 -19.32 5.67
CA LYS A 471 30.54 -19.27 6.50
C LYS A 471 31.25 -20.63 6.57
N PHE A 472 30.49 -21.72 6.58
CA PHE A 472 31.03 -23.07 6.49
C PHE A 472 31.65 -23.34 5.11
N GLN A 473 30.99 -22.99 4.00
CA GLN A 473 31.55 -23.17 2.66
C GLN A 473 32.84 -22.37 2.45
N ASP A 474 32.87 -21.10 2.85
CA ASP A 474 33.99 -20.19 2.59
C ASP A 474 35.20 -20.45 3.50
N LYS A 475 34.97 -20.78 4.79
CA LYS A 475 36.03 -20.84 5.82
C LYS A 475 36.15 -22.19 6.50
N GLN A 476 35.28 -23.15 6.20
CA GLN A 476 35.16 -24.43 6.91
C GLN A 476 34.93 -24.28 8.42
N ILE A 477 34.31 -23.16 8.84
CA ILE A 477 33.99 -22.87 10.24
C ILE A 477 32.53 -23.22 10.51
N THR A 478 32.29 -24.17 11.42
CA THR A 478 30.97 -24.51 11.95
C THR A 478 30.49 -23.44 12.93
N TYR A 479 29.69 -22.49 12.42
CA TYR A 479 29.14 -21.41 13.26
C TYR A 479 27.93 -21.84 14.09
N ASP A 480 27.03 -22.62 13.49
CA ASP A 480 25.86 -23.24 14.12
C ASP A 480 25.64 -24.62 13.52
N SER A 481 25.82 -25.66 14.34
CA SER A 481 25.75 -27.06 13.91
C SER A 481 24.36 -27.46 13.43
N THR A 482 23.30 -26.94 14.07
CA THR A 482 21.91 -27.22 13.69
C THR A 482 21.59 -26.58 12.35
N ALA A 483 21.99 -25.32 12.16
CA ALA A 483 21.81 -24.60 10.91
C ALA A 483 22.50 -25.30 9.73
N ILE A 484 23.74 -25.76 9.92
CA ILE A 484 24.49 -26.50 8.90
C ILE A 484 23.86 -27.87 8.64
N TRP A 485 23.41 -28.56 9.68
CA TRP A 485 22.71 -29.83 9.53
C TRP A 485 21.44 -29.67 8.68
N VAL A 486 20.62 -28.65 8.92
CA VAL A 486 19.44 -28.34 8.10
C VAL A 486 19.85 -28.04 6.65
N ALA A 487 20.85 -27.18 6.44
CA ALA A 487 21.32 -26.84 5.10
C ALA A 487 21.82 -28.07 4.32
N LYS A 488 22.61 -28.95 4.96
CA LYS A 488 23.10 -30.19 4.34
C LYS A 488 21.98 -31.16 3.98
N LYS A 489 20.84 -31.16 4.67
CA LYS A 489 19.68 -31.99 4.27
C LYS A 489 19.16 -31.60 2.88
N PHE A 490 19.23 -30.32 2.52
CA PHE A 490 18.84 -29.85 1.19
C PHE A 490 19.82 -30.27 0.08
N GLU A 491 21.02 -30.77 0.39
CA GLU A 491 21.91 -31.37 -0.60
C GLU A 491 21.32 -32.66 -1.19
N ASN A 492 20.51 -33.40 -0.41
CA ASN A 492 19.77 -34.55 -0.89
C ASN A 492 18.61 -34.12 -1.81
N ILE A 493 18.66 -34.56 -3.07
CA ILE A 493 17.69 -34.24 -4.11
C ILE A 493 16.25 -34.61 -3.72
N TYR A 494 16.02 -35.78 -3.11
CA TYR A 494 14.69 -36.24 -2.71
C TYR A 494 14.11 -35.35 -1.61
N PHE A 495 14.91 -35.07 -0.57
CA PHE A 495 14.49 -34.18 0.52
C PHE A 495 14.13 -32.79 -0.02
N ARG A 496 14.93 -32.27 -0.94
CA ARG A 496 14.70 -30.95 -1.56
C ARG A 496 13.39 -30.87 -2.33
N TYR A 497 13.10 -31.86 -3.19
CA TYR A 497 11.84 -31.87 -3.94
C TYR A 497 10.63 -32.12 -3.05
N ILE A 498 10.74 -32.99 -2.03
CA ILE A 498 9.67 -33.23 -1.05
C ILE A 498 9.39 -31.94 -0.26
N ALA A 499 10.43 -31.27 0.24
CA ALA A 499 10.29 -30.00 0.94
C ALA A 499 9.67 -28.92 0.04
N GLY A 500 10.11 -28.82 -1.22
CA GLY A 500 9.52 -27.90 -2.20
C GLY A 500 8.05 -28.19 -2.47
N PHE A 501 7.67 -29.47 -2.64
CA PHE A 501 6.28 -29.88 -2.84
C PHE A 501 5.41 -29.55 -1.62
N ILE A 502 5.86 -29.87 -0.40
CA ILE A 502 5.17 -29.51 0.84
C ILE A 502 5.04 -27.99 0.93
N GLY A 503 6.10 -27.25 0.61
CA GLY A 503 6.11 -25.80 0.64
C GLY A 503 5.07 -25.19 -0.31
N LEU A 504 5.02 -25.66 -1.54
CA LEU A 504 4.00 -25.27 -2.52
C LEU A 504 2.60 -25.68 -2.07
N ALA A 505 2.43 -26.88 -1.51
CA ALA A 505 1.14 -27.33 -0.99
C ALA A 505 0.64 -26.41 0.13
N LEU A 506 1.49 -26.03 1.07
CA LEU A 506 1.14 -25.09 2.15
C LEU A 506 0.74 -23.71 1.62
N ILE A 507 1.48 -23.17 0.63
CA ILE A 507 1.14 -21.90 -0.03
C ILE A 507 -0.24 -22.00 -0.71
N ASN A 508 -0.45 -23.06 -1.51
CA ASN A 508 -1.69 -23.24 -2.25
C ASN A 508 -2.88 -23.51 -1.32
N ILE A 509 -2.73 -24.28 -0.24
CA ILE A 509 -3.80 -24.49 0.75
C ILE A 509 -4.24 -23.15 1.32
N ASN A 510 -3.32 -22.28 1.74
CA ASN A 510 -3.67 -20.97 2.30
C ASN A 510 -4.40 -20.04 1.31
N ILE A 511 -4.16 -20.20 0.01
CA ILE A 511 -4.79 -19.41 -1.05
C ILE A 511 -6.16 -19.98 -1.42
N PHE A 512 -6.20 -21.27 -1.76
CA PHE A 512 -7.35 -21.89 -2.43
C PHE A 512 -8.39 -22.45 -1.47
N VAL A 513 -8.04 -22.77 -0.21
CA VAL A 513 -9.02 -23.33 0.74
C VAL A 513 -10.16 -22.36 1.03
N LEU A 514 -9.89 -21.05 0.99
CA LEU A 514 -10.89 -20.01 1.20
C LEU A 514 -12.00 -20.01 0.14
N TYR A 515 -11.76 -20.61 -1.03
CA TYR A 515 -12.79 -20.71 -2.07
C TYR A 515 -14.06 -21.41 -1.57
N ASP A 516 -13.90 -22.41 -0.71
CA ASP A 516 -15.00 -23.17 -0.15
C ASP A 516 -15.98 -22.25 0.60
N THR A 517 -15.48 -21.32 1.42
CA THR A 517 -16.32 -20.34 2.12
C THR A 517 -16.81 -19.22 1.19
N PHE A 518 -15.98 -18.73 0.26
CA PHE A 518 -16.37 -17.66 -0.70
C PHE A 518 -17.58 -18.04 -1.57
N LYS A 519 -17.69 -19.31 -1.97
CA LYS A 519 -18.83 -19.83 -2.75
C LYS A 519 -20.16 -19.78 -1.98
N HIS A 520 -20.10 -19.65 -0.66
CA HIS A 520 -21.24 -19.72 0.26
C HIS A 520 -21.37 -18.46 1.13
N PRO A 521 -21.62 -17.27 0.55
CA PRO A 521 -21.64 -15.99 1.29
C PRO A 521 -22.74 -15.86 2.35
N GLY A 522 -23.77 -16.73 2.31
CA GLY A 522 -24.92 -16.66 3.20
C GLY A 522 -25.77 -15.40 2.99
N LYS A 523 -26.81 -15.23 3.82
CA LYS A 523 -27.60 -13.99 3.83
C LYS A 523 -26.77 -12.88 4.47
N GLY A 524 -26.73 -11.71 3.83
CA GLY A 524 -26.05 -10.53 4.37
C GLY A 524 -24.51 -10.66 4.48
N LEU A 525 -23.85 -11.47 3.65
CA LEU A 525 -22.38 -11.65 3.66
C LEU A 525 -21.85 -12.13 5.03
N THR A 526 -22.53 -13.11 5.63
CA THR A 526 -22.20 -13.70 6.93
C THR A 526 -21.27 -14.91 6.84
N TYR A 527 -21.13 -15.51 5.66
CA TYR A 527 -20.25 -16.66 5.37
C TYR A 527 -20.35 -17.82 6.40
N PRO A 528 -21.56 -18.40 6.62
CA PRO A 528 -21.80 -19.37 7.68
C PRO A 528 -21.34 -20.80 7.35
N HIS A 529 -20.73 -21.02 6.18
CA HIS A 529 -20.38 -22.36 5.69
C HIS A 529 -19.34 -23.07 6.55
N TRP A 530 -18.31 -22.33 6.96
CA TRP A 530 -17.35 -22.82 7.94
C TRP A 530 -17.88 -22.62 9.35
N THR A 531 -17.73 -23.64 10.17
CA THR A 531 -17.97 -23.59 11.60
C THR A 531 -17.01 -22.61 12.29
N ASP A 532 -17.37 -22.12 13.46
CA ASP A 532 -16.50 -21.22 14.24
C ASP A 532 -15.13 -21.84 14.52
N SER A 533 -15.08 -23.16 14.79
CA SER A 533 -13.84 -23.89 15.00
C SER A 533 -12.98 -23.99 13.75
N GLU A 534 -13.57 -24.15 12.56
CA GLU A 534 -12.84 -24.14 11.29
C GLU A 534 -12.26 -22.75 10.98
N ASN A 535 -13.05 -21.69 11.19
CA ASN A 535 -12.57 -20.31 11.05
C ASN A 535 -11.42 -20.01 12.00
N VAL A 536 -11.56 -20.34 13.29
CA VAL A 536 -10.52 -20.14 14.30
C VAL A 536 -9.26 -20.94 13.95
N ALA A 537 -9.39 -22.19 13.52
CA ALA A 537 -8.26 -23.01 13.13
C ALA A 537 -7.53 -22.41 11.92
N PHE A 538 -8.24 -22.00 10.87
CA PHE A 538 -7.61 -21.38 9.72
C PHE A 538 -6.89 -20.08 10.11
N ILE A 539 -7.56 -19.18 10.82
CA ILE A 539 -7.00 -17.87 11.24
C ILE A 539 -5.78 -18.04 12.15
N ALA A 540 -5.77 -19.06 13.01
CA ALA A 540 -4.65 -19.36 13.90
C ALA A 540 -3.40 -19.84 13.15
N PHE A 541 -3.57 -20.70 12.14
CA PHE A 541 -2.45 -21.38 11.49
C PHE A 541 -2.02 -20.76 10.15
N ASN A 542 -2.86 -19.98 9.49
CA ASN A 542 -2.63 -19.52 8.11
C ASN A 542 -1.29 -18.78 7.93
N LYS A 543 -0.95 -17.82 8.81
CA LYS A 543 0.26 -17.01 8.71
C LYS A 543 1.51 -17.89 8.87
N VAL A 544 1.54 -18.75 9.89
CA VAL A 544 2.69 -19.62 10.16
C VAL A 544 2.88 -20.65 9.06
N THR A 545 1.80 -21.31 8.63
CA THR A 545 1.87 -22.33 7.56
C THR A 545 2.27 -21.73 6.22
N PHE A 546 1.79 -20.52 5.89
CA PHE A 546 2.21 -19.79 4.70
C PHE A 546 3.69 -19.39 4.76
N GLY A 547 4.16 -18.83 5.89
CA GLY A 547 5.58 -18.51 6.08
C GLY A 547 6.50 -19.75 6.04
N LEU A 548 6.01 -20.89 6.51
CA LEU A 548 6.71 -22.18 6.39
C LEU A 548 6.78 -22.62 4.93
N GLY A 549 5.68 -22.47 4.20
CA GLY A 549 5.62 -22.72 2.76
C GLY A 549 6.68 -21.92 2.00
N ILE A 550 6.76 -20.61 2.24
CA ILE A 550 7.78 -19.73 1.66
C ILE A 550 9.18 -20.20 2.03
N THR A 551 9.42 -20.55 3.30
CA THR A 551 10.72 -21.02 3.77
C THR A 551 11.16 -22.26 3.01
N LEU A 552 10.28 -23.25 2.86
CA LEU A 552 10.59 -24.51 2.19
C LEU A 552 10.85 -24.34 0.68
N VAL A 553 10.23 -23.34 0.04
CA VAL A 553 10.43 -23.04 -1.39
C VAL A 553 11.69 -22.19 -1.61
N LEU A 554 11.89 -21.12 -0.85
CA LEU A 554 12.94 -20.12 -1.11
C LEU A 554 14.28 -20.47 -0.47
N LEU A 555 14.31 -21.12 0.69
CA LEU A 555 15.56 -21.49 1.36
C LEU A 555 16.49 -22.36 0.50
N PRO A 556 16.05 -23.47 -0.13
CA PRO A 556 16.93 -24.25 -1.00
C PRO A 556 17.45 -23.43 -2.19
N ALA A 557 16.62 -22.55 -2.77
CA ALA A 557 17.05 -21.66 -3.85
C ALA A 557 18.17 -20.70 -3.38
N LEU A 558 18.04 -20.13 -2.19
CA LEU A 558 19.05 -19.25 -1.59
C LEU A 558 20.36 -19.98 -1.24
N LEU A 559 20.29 -21.27 -0.88
CA LEU A 559 21.44 -22.14 -0.63
C LEU A 559 22.18 -22.56 -1.92
N GLY A 560 21.72 -22.12 -3.09
CA GLY A 560 22.36 -22.42 -4.38
C GLY A 560 21.82 -23.67 -5.06
N HIS A 561 20.59 -24.09 -4.73
CA HIS A 561 19.89 -25.14 -5.44
C HIS A 561 18.87 -24.56 -6.44
N PHE A 562 18.26 -25.42 -7.26
CA PHE A 562 17.27 -25.02 -8.28
C PHE A 562 17.78 -23.93 -9.24
N ASN A 563 18.94 -24.17 -9.86
CA ASN A 563 19.66 -23.20 -10.70
C ASN A 563 18.80 -22.53 -11.78
N TRP A 564 17.83 -23.26 -12.37
CA TRP A 564 16.94 -22.68 -13.37
C TRP A 564 15.98 -21.64 -12.76
N ILE A 565 15.44 -21.90 -11.58
CA ILE A 565 14.55 -20.98 -10.85
C ILE A 565 15.35 -19.76 -10.42
N THR A 566 16.51 -19.98 -9.79
CA THR A 566 17.36 -18.89 -9.30
C THR A 566 17.85 -18.02 -10.45
N TRP A 567 18.11 -18.59 -11.64
CA TRP A 567 18.46 -17.84 -12.83
C TRP A 567 17.34 -16.87 -13.26
N VAL A 568 16.11 -17.34 -13.43
CA VAL A 568 14.96 -16.48 -13.80
C VAL A 568 14.66 -15.43 -12.73
N LEU A 569 14.66 -15.84 -11.47
CA LEU A 569 14.35 -14.95 -10.34
C LEU A 569 15.45 -13.91 -10.07
N SER A 570 16.67 -14.12 -10.57
CA SER A 570 17.81 -13.19 -10.43
C SER A 570 18.07 -12.36 -11.70
N TRP A 571 17.10 -12.27 -12.62
CA TRP A 571 17.22 -11.40 -13.79
C TRP A 571 17.35 -9.92 -13.39
N ASP A 572 18.15 -9.18 -14.16
CA ASP A 572 18.46 -7.78 -13.87
C ASP A 572 17.25 -6.85 -14.03
N ILE A 573 16.20 -7.28 -14.76
CA ILE A 573 14.94 -6.54 -14.89
C ILE A 573 14.27 -6.29 -13.53
N TRP A 574 14.48 -7.17 -12.55
CA TRP A 574 13.93 -7.04 -11.21
C TRP A 574 14.64 -5.96 -10.39
N THR A 575 15.89 -5.63 -10.70
CA THR A 575 16.72 -4.73 -9.91
C THR A 575 16.13 -3.32 -9.76
N PRO A 576 15.80 -2.58 -10.84
CA PRO A 576 15.25 -1.23 -10.70
C PRO A 576 13.89 -1.23 -9.99
N LEU A 577 13.04 -2.23 -10.28
CA LEU A 577 11.74 -2.37 -9.63
C LEU A 577 11.91 -2.66 -8.12
N ALA A 578 12.78 -3.59 -7.75
CA ALA A 578 13.04 -3.94 -6.35
C ALA A 578 13.64 -2.79 -5.53
N ARG A 579 14.38 -1.86 -6.17
CA ARG A 579 14.89 -0.65 -5.52
C ARG A 579 13.81 0.38 -5.22
N MET A 580 12.72 0.40 -6.00
CA MET A 580 11.60 1.33 -5.81
C MET A 580 10.44 0.72 -5.00
N THR A 581 10.45 -0.58 -4.73
CA THR A 581 9.33 -1.28 -4.06
C THR A 581 8.90 -0.64 -2.74
N TYR A 582 9.83 -0.11 -1.94
CA TYR A 582 9.48 0.58 -0.69
C TYR A 582 8.65 1.85 -0.95
N CYS A 583 9.09 2.69 -1.88
CA CYS A 583 8.35 3.88 -2.28
C CYS A 583 6.98 3.51 -2.89
N VAL A 584 6.94 2.54 -3.82
CA VAL A 584 5.68 2.04 -4.41
C VAL A 584 4.71 1.57 -3.33
N TYR A 585 5.20 0.82 -2.34
CA TYR A 585 4.38 0.39 -1.21
C TYR A 585 3.77 1.58 -0.45
N LEU A 586 4.52 2.65 -0.25
CA LEU A 586 4.00 3.83 0.45
C LEU A 586 2.95 4.60 -0.33
N ILE A 587 3.04 4.66 -1.66
CA ILE A 587 2.21 5.57 -2.47
C ILE A 587 1.04 4.90 -3.19
N HIS A 588 1.10 3.59 -3.48
CA HIS A 588 0.13 2.94 -4.38
C HIS A 588 -1.31 3.11 -3.90
N TYR A 589 -1.59 2.89 -2.62
CA TYR A 589 -2.95 2.94 -2.08
C TYR A 589 -3.62 4.32 -2.30
N ASN A 590 -2.89 5.41 -2.07
CA ASN A 590 -3.37 6.76 -2.35
C ASN A 590 -3.57 7.02 -3.85
N ILE A 591 -2.70 6.48 -4.72
CA ILE A 591 -2.87 6.58 -6.18
C ILE A 591 -4.16 5.88 -6.62
N LEU A 592 -4.41 4.67 -6.12
CA LEU A 592 -5.65 3.93 -6.41
C LEU A 592 -6.88 4.73 -5.95
N ASP A 593 -6.88 5.24 -4.72
CA ASP A 593 -7.97 6.04 -4.16
C ASP A 593 -8.24 7.31 -5.01
N ILE A 594 -7.18 8.05 -5.38
CA ILE A 594 -7.30 9.25 -6.23
C ILE A 594 -7.98 8.90 -7.56
N ILE A 595 -7.51 7.84 -8.22
CA ILE A 595 -7.97 7.48 -9.57
C ILE A 595 -9.38 6.90 -9.55
N TYR A 596 -9.72 6.06 -8.56
CA TYR A 596 -11.07 5.48 -8.47
C TYR A 596 -12.13 6.53 -8.12
N ARG A 597 -11.83 7.47 -7.21
CA ARG A 597 -12.75 8.58 -6.91
C ARG A 597 -12.85 9.61 -8.04
N SER A 598 -11.82 9.70 -8.87
CA SER A 598 -11.82 10.62 -10.02
C SER A 598 -12.55 10.06 -11.24
N GLN A 599 -13.10 8.84 -11.16
CA GLN A 599 -13.90 8.28 -12.24
C GLN A 599 -15.18 9.10 -12.45
N LYS A 600 -15.40 9.51 -13.69
CA LYS A 600 -16.61 10.24 -14.11
C LYS A 600 -17.71 9.33 -14.65
N VAL A 601 -17.39 8.06 -14.88
CA VAL A 601 -18.30 7.02 -15.35
C VAL A 601 -18.21 5.84 -14.39
N ALA A 602 -19.35 5.19 -14.16
CA ALA A 602 -19.38 4.00 -13.33
C ALA A 602 -18.59 2.85 -13.98
N THR A 603 -17.89 2.08 -13.14
CA THR A 603 -17.05 0.98 -13.57
C THR A 603 -17.86 -0.31 -13.58
N ILE A 604 -17.67 -1.14 -14.60
CA ILE A 604 -18.24 -2.50 -14.63
C ILE A 604 -17.31 -3.42 -13.84
N LEU A 605 -17.86 -4.11 -12.85
CA LEU A 605 -17.15 -5.17 -12.14
C LEU A 605 -17.07 -6.41 -13.04
N SER A 606 -15.86 -6.74 -13.48
CA SER A 606 -15.55 -7.92 -14.27
C SER A 606 -14.11 -8.36 -14.01
N GLU A 607 -13.81 -9.62 -14.32
CA GLU A 607 -12.45 -10.18 -14.24
C GLU A 607 -11.44 -9.36 -15.05
N PHE A 608 -11.85 -8.98 -16.26
CA PHE A 608 -11.05 -8.15 -17.13
C PHE A 608 -10.75 -6.78 -16.51
N THR A 609 -11.75 -6.15 -15.87
CA THR A 609 -11.62 -4.82 -15.26
C THR A 609 -10.54 -4.81 -14.19
N TRP A 610 -10.61 -5.71 -13.20
CA TRP A 610 -9.64 -5.65 -12.10
C TRP A 610 -8.23 -6.10 -12.52
N ILE A 611 -8.09 -6.98 -13.51
CA ILE A 611 -6.77 -7.36 -14.05
C ILE A 611 -6.16 -6.18 -14.80
N ARG A 612 -6.94 -5.55 -15.68
CA ARG A 612 -6.54 -4.35 -16.42
C ARG A 612 -6.11 -3.24 -15.47
N ASP A 613 -6.94 -2.96 -14.47
CA ASP A 613 -6.69 -1.91 -13.49
C ASP A 613 -5.46 -2.25 -12.63
N ALA A 614 -5.28 -3.49 -12.19
CA ALA A 614 -4.11 -3.89 -11.41
C ALA A 614 -2.80 -3.73 -12.19
N ILE A 615 -2.77 -4.09 -13.48
CA ILE A 615 -1.61 -3.85 -14.35
C ILE A 615 -1.36 -2.35 -14.51
N PHE A 616 -2.41 -1.58 -14.77
CA PHE A 616 -2.31 -0.12 -14.86
C PHE A 616 -1.77 0.50 -13.57
N PHE A 617 -2.31 0.12 -12.42
CA PHE A 617 -1.87 0.61 -11.11
C PHE A 617 -0.46 0.19 -10.74
N PHE A 618 -0.05 -1.02 -11.13
CA PHE A 618 1.32 -1.46 -10.98
C PHE A 618 2.26 -0.53 -11.76
N VAL A 619 2.01 -0.33 -13.06
CA VAL A 619 2.86 0.50 -13.92
C VAL A 619 2.88 1.96 -13.46
N ILE A 620 1.72 2.57 -13.22
CA ILE A 620 1.63 3.99 -12.85
C ILE A 620 2.26 4.25 -11.48
N SER A 621 2.14 3.33 -10.51
CA SER A 621 2.78 3.47 -9.20
C SER A 621 4.30 3.47 -9.32
N TYR A 622 4.89 2.65 -10.20
CA TYR A 622 6.32 2.68 -10.46
C TYR A 622 6.77 3.97 -11.15
N ILE A 623 5.98 4.49 -12.10
CA ILE A 623 6.28 5.77 -12.76
C ILE A 623 6.27 6.92 -11.74
N ILE A 624 5.23 7.01 -10.89
CA ILE A 624 5.08 8.05 -9.88
C ILE A 624 6.14 7.90 -8.77
N ALA A 625 6.61 6.69 -8.47
CA ALA A 625 7.66 6.48 -7.48
C ALA A 625 9.02 7.09 -7.87
N ILE A 626 9.33 7.23 -9.17
CA ILE A 626 10.63 7.74 -9.65
C ILE A 626 11.02 9.08 -9.00
N PRO A 627 10.19 10.16 -9.06
CA PRO A 627 10.54 11.43 -8.43
C PRO A 627 10.72 11.31 -6.91
N PHE A 628 9.86 10.56 -6.21
CA PHE A 628 9.96 10.36 -4.75
C PHE A 628 11.29 9.67 -4.39
N VAL A 629 11.68 8.64 -5.13
CA VAL A 629 12.91 7.88 -4.90
C VAL A 629 14.14 8.73 -5.17
N LEU A 630 14.18 9.46 -6.30
CA LEU A 630 15.35 10.23 -6.72
C LEU A 630 15.55 11.51 -5.90
N MET A 631 14.46 12.15 -5.47
CA MET A 631 14.51 13.44 -4.77
C MET A 631 14.54 13.31 -3.24
N ILE A 632 13.99 12.23 -2.68
CA ILE A 632 13.84 12.06 -1.23
C ILE A 632 14.56 10.82 -0.72
N GLU A 633 14.21 9.61 -1.19
CA GLU A 633 14.73 8.36 -0.63
C GLU A 633 16.25 8.22 -0.80
N MET A 634 16.74 8.29 -2.04
CA MET A 634 18.16 8.10 -2.33
C MET A 634 19.05 9.20 -1.75
N PRO A 635 18.67 10.49 -1.81
CA PRO A 635 19.43 11.54 -1.13
C PRO A 635 19.48 11.33 0.39
N ALA A 636 18.37 10.99 1.04
CA ALA A 636 18.35 10.72 2.48
C ALA A 636 19.31 9.57 2.85
N LEU A 637 19.31 8.48 2.09
CA LEU A 637 20.25 7.36 2.29
C LEU A 637 21.71 7.75 2.02
N ALA A 638 21.96 8.63 1.05
CA ALA A 638 23.31 9.11 0.74
C ALA A 638 23.83 10.05 1.84
N ILE A 639 22.99 10.94 2.35
CA ILE A 639 23.27 11.85 3.48
C ILE A 639 23.58 11.04 4.74
N GLU A 640 22.76 10.02 5.04
CA GLU A 640 22.97 9.11 6.17
C GLU A 640 24.35 8.44 6.06
N LYS A 641 24.65 7.82 4.91
CA LYS A 641 25.96 7.21 4.66
C LYS A 641 27.11 8.21 4.86
N LEU A 642 26.98 9.43 4.33
CA LEU A 642 28.02 10.46 4.42
C LEU A 642 28.21 10.93 5.88
N ALA A 643 27.13 11.25 6.58
CA ALA A 643 27.14 11.74 7.96
C ALA A 643 27.76 10.75 8.94
N PHE A 644 27.53 9.44 8.76
CA PHE A 644 28.10 8.41 9.62
C PHE A 644 29.41 7.80 9.08
N SER A 645 29.84 8.15 7.87
CA SER A 645 31.18 7.81 7.37
C SER A 645 32.27 8.69 7.99
N SER A 646 31.98 9.97 8.27
CA SER A 646 32.92 10.89 8.92
C SER A 646 33.22 10.50 10.37
N ILE A 647 32.23 9.93 11.08
CA ILE A 647 32.38 9.38 12.43
C ILE A 647 33.25 8.10 12.43
N ARG A 648 33.35 7.39 11.30
CA ARG A 648 34.16 6.17 11.13
C ARG A 648 35.62 6.45 10.75
N ALA A 649 35.98 7.68 10.40
CA ALA A 649 37.32 8.07 9.99
C ALA A 649 38.24 8.41 11.18
N LYS A 650 38.49 7.44 12.06
CA LYS A 650 39.75 7.36 12.82
C LYS A 650 40.18 5.89 12.90
N PRO A 651 40.92 5.37 11.90
CA PRO A 651 41.80 4.24 12.13
C PRO A 651 43.01 4.74 12.93
N SER A 652 43.35 4.06 14.02
CA SER A 652 44.67 4.19 14.64
C SER A 652 45.75 3.67 13.68
N GLU A 653 46.93 4.30 13.65
CA GLU A 653 48.06 4.03 12.75
C GLU A 653 48.46 2.54 12.64
N ASP A 654 48.14 1.71 13.64
CA ASP A 654 48.39 0.26 13.62
C ASP A 654 47.63 -0.57 12.57
N GLN A 655 46.56 -0.04 11.93
CA GLN A 655 45.82 -0.78 10.89
C GLN A 655 46.40 -0.64 9.47
N GLN A 656 47.28 0.34 9.22
CA GLN A 656 47.89 0.54 7.91
C GLN A 656 48.97 -0.51 7.58
N ASN A 657 49.61 -1.10 8.58
CA ASN A 657 50.65 -2.11 8.38
C ASN A 657 50.13 -3.54 8.14
N LYS A 658 48.82 -3.80 8.30
CA LYS A 658 48.21 -5.13 8.06
C LYS A 658 47.48 -5.27 6.72
N SER A 659 47.19 -4.18 6.02
CA SER A 659 46.53 -4.22 4.70
C SER A 659 47.49 -4.42 3.52
N ILE A 660 48.80 -4.37 3.73
CA ILE A 660 49.82 -4.56 2.68
C ILE A 660 50.11 -6.07 2.41
N ILE A 661 49.61 -7.01 3.23
CA ILE A 661 49.96 -8.45 3.14
C ILE A 661 48.89 -9.32 2.45
N LEU A 662 47.74 -8.77 2.02
CA LEU A 662 46.69 -9.55 1.32
C LEU A 662 46.62 -9.23 -0.18
N GLN A 663 47.74 -9.48 -0.89
CA GLN A 663 47.69 -9.85 -2.31
C GLN A 663 47.80 -11.38 -2.41
N PRO A 664 46.82 -12.11 -2.96
CA PRO A 664 47.09 -13.43 -3.49
C PRO A 664 47.84 -13.26 -4.82
N LEU A 665 49.11 -13.65 -4.79
CA LEU A 665 49.91 -14.04 -5.94
C LEU A 665 49.23 -15.16 -6.74
N THR A 666 49.71 -15.32 -7.98
CA THR A 666 49.49 -16.40 -8.99
C THR A 666 48.32 -16.15 -9.94
N LYS A 667 48.48 -15.90 -11.26
CA LYS A 667 49.38 -16.44 -12.31
C LYS A 667 49.41 -17.97 -12.33
N GLY A 668 48.71 -18.54 -13.31
CA GLY A 668 48.63 -19.97 -13.63
C GLY A 668 47.37 -20.24 -14.43
#